data_AF-A0A3S0PQB7-F1
#
_entry.id   AF-A0A3S0PQB7-F1
#
_cell.length_a   1.000
_cell.length_b   1.000
_cell.length_c   1.000
_cell.angle_alpha   90.00
_cell.angle_beta   90.00
_cell.angle_gamma   90.00
#
_symmetry.space_group_name_H-M   'P 1'
#
loop_
_entity.id
_entity.type
_entity.pdbx_description
1 polymer ?
#
loop_
_entity_poly.entity_id
_entity_poly.type
_entity_poly.pdbx_seq_one_letter_code
_entity_poly.pdbx_strand_id
1 'polypeptide(L)'
;MRKRVQIATASATRAVMLRRATLAVVVTLALCTASEAVTAQSTPDSNALLTQARAERSAGHRVEALAHCQEVLARWPDDRNAQMLNIQLLSELGGAARAGGLAANLSPSLSPAEREQLQADYASHEVRWAQGIPADATHPYADDDKAVADIQRIADDPHAPADVRRRAQLDLLVALDQGDRAREALAEYVQLKQEGVQLPPYAENAAADAMMQEHRPREAIALYEDSIRQDPDPYQPGDVDPRIGLASAYFEAGRTRESLAMVDKLVADEPRWLRAPGVRGAKQNARKVDADSTDIQLHEDAGELKSAYQRLAAMCAEAPGNADLRRQLAMTELARGWPRRAAETLKIADTLEDEHDAGANLDDAEVRGAVHDYAGAQAALDQAQQQAERSGRVEDALSAWDRQRGWQFDLTHDNGWGNSPDYGDRDQETQATLASPLIDHHWRVLALARASSAALPEGHVARDRGGLGVQGFMPHWSFYVQALPSADHYVRRTDFEAGFNWAISDRWSWSSDWASAGADVPLRAQRYGITGKTFNTAVQWRASELTSARLALYRDRFTDGNVRKGWQADFVQRLHTGPNLSFDGGVEVSGSTNSETNRPYFNPRWDRSYAVTGVLQNVLNQYDSRLWTQRFEFAIGRYEERNFASGVMASARYGQMFQAHAGLRFGWGVSWHWQPYDGRHESRVVLDVSMHWGE
;
A
#
# COMPACT_ATOMS: atom_id res chain seq x y z
N MET A 1 82.25 2.80 -16.28
CA MET A 1 82.08 1.45 -15.70
C MET A 1 80.84 0.85 -16.33
N ARG A 2 80.88 0.14 -17.47
CA ARG A 2 81.46 -1.19 -17.73
C ARG A 2 81.16 -2.23 -16.64
N LYS A 3 80.48 -3.29 -17.09
CA LYS A 3 80.37 -4.66 -16.55
C LYS A 3 79.41 -4.90 -15.39
N ARG A 4 78.23 -5.45 -15.73
CA ARG A 4 77.79 -6.81 -15.38
C ARG A 4 76.25 -6.86 -15.44
N VAL A 5 75.67 -7.26 -16.58
CA VAL A 5 74.53 -8.20 -16.67
C VAL A 5 74.48 -8.74 -18.11
N GLN A 6 75.56 -9.41 -18.51
CA GLN A 6 75.50 -10.51 -19.47
C GLN A 6 75.85 -11.74 -18.63
N ILE A 7 75.16 -12.86 -18.84
CA ILE A 7 75.04 -14.04 -17.96
C ILE A 7 73.76 -13.98 -17.09
N ALA A 8 72.60 -14.10 -17.75
CA ALA A 8 71.35 -14.61 -17.15
C ALA A 8 70.34 -15.04 -18.22
N THR A 9 70.55 -14.67 -19.49
CA THR A 9 69.66 -15.01 -20.62
C THR A 9 69.95 -16.37 -21.28
N ALA A 10 70.93 -17.14 -20.80
CA ALA A 10 71.23 -18.49 -21.31
C ALA A 10 70.66 -19.63 -20.44
N SER A 11 70.07 -19.32 -19.27
CA SER A 11 69.52 -20.30 -18.32
C SER A 11 68.01 -20.52 -18.51
N ALA A 12 67.26 -19.48 -18.91
CA ALA A 12 65.81 -19.55 -19.08
C ALA A 12 65.37 -20.42 -20.29
N THR A 13 66.19 -20.51 -21.34
CA THR A 13 65.84 -21.23 -22.58
C THR A 13 66.02 -22.76 -22.45
N ARG A 14 66.88 -23.23 -21.54
CA ARG A 14 67.07 -24.68 -21.28
C ARG A 14 65.97 -25.29 -20.41
N ALA A 15 65.38 -24.50 -19.50
CA ALA A 15 64.28 -24.97 -18.64
C ALA A 15 62.95 -25.18 -19.41
N VAL A 16 62.72 -24.37 -20.45
CA VAL A 16 61.51 -24.48 -21.30
C VAL A 16 61.60 -25.66 -22.28
N MET A 17 62.79 -25.98 -22.80
CA MET A 17 62.97 -27.16 -23.66
C MET A 17 62.92 -28.48 -22.88
N LEU A 18 63.47 -28.54 -21.66
CA LEU A 18 63.36 -29.76 -20.84
C LEU A 18 61.90 -30.07 -20.46
N ARG A 19 61.10 -29.06 -20.07
CA ARG A 19 59.68 -29.27 -19.72
C ARG A 19 58.81 -29.74 -20.89
N ARG A 20 59.12 -29.31 -22.13
CA ARG A 20 58.42 -29.79 -23.33
C ARG A 20 58.80 -31.23 -23.70
N ALA A 21 60.03 -31.65 -23.44
CA ALA A 21 60.46 -33.04 -23.64
C ALA A 21 59.88 -33.98 -22.57
N THR A 22 59.75 -33.55 -21.31
CA THR A 22 59.10 -34.36 -20.26
C THR A 22 57.60 -34.51 -20.49
N LEU A 23 56.92 -33.46 -20.99
CA LEU A 23 55.49 -33.54 -21.34
C LEU A 23 55.27 -34.46 -22.55
N ALA A 24 56.15 -34.41 -23.56
CA ALA A 24 56.07 -35.29 -24.73
C ALA A 24 56.28 -36.77 -24.36
N VAL A 25 57.23 -37.08 -23.46
CA VAL A 25 57.51 -38.46 -23.00
C VAL A 25 56.42 -39.00 -22.06
N VAL A 26 55.79 -38.15 -21.25
CA VAL A 26 54.63 -38.55 -20.42
C VAL A 26 53.39 -38.79 -21.28
N VAL A 27 53.20 -38.02 -22.36
CA VAL A 27 52.10 -38.23 -23.31
C VAL A 27 52.33 -39.50 -24.14
N THR A 28 53.57 -39.81 -24.57
CA THR A 28 53.84 -41.10 -25.26
C THR A 28 53.85 -42.30 -24.33
N LEU A 29 54.28 -42.20 -23.06
CA LEU A 29 54.14 -43.31 -22.12
C LEU A 29 52.68 -43.56 -21.71
N ALA A 30 51.85 -42.52 -21.59
CA ALA A 30 50.41 -42.68 -21.36
C ALA A 30 49.68 -43.30 -22.57
N LEU A 31 50.18 -43.05 -23.80
CA LEU A 31 49.64 -43.65 -25.03
C LEU A 31 50.13 -45.09 -25.26
N CYS A 32 51.26 -45.51 -24.68
CA CYS A 32 51.82 -46.86 -24.87
C CYS A 32 51.48 -47.88 -23.77
N THR A 33 50.94 -47.48 -22.61
CA THR A 33 50.47 -48.42 -21.57
C THR A 33 48.97 -48.73 -21.64
N ALA A 34 48.27 -48.26 -22.68
CA ALA A 34 46.85 -48.56 -22.93
C ALA A 34 46.65 -49.68 -23.97
N SER A 35 47.69 -50.45 -24.29
CA SER A 35 47.58 -51.67 -25.09
C SER A 35 47.74 -52.89 -24.19
N GLU A 36 46.64 -53.30 -23.54
CA GLU A 36 46.25 -54.69 -23.29
C GLU A 36 45.03 -54.73 -22.36
N ALA A 37 43.86 -54.54 -22.98
CA ALA A 37 42.61 -55.25 -22.74
C ALA A 37 41.52 -54.49 -23.49
N VAL A 38 41.55 -54.54 -24.83
CA VAL A 38 40.33 -54.34 -25.61
C VAL A 38 39.50 -55.60 -25.37
N THR A 39 38.87 -55.69 -24.20
CA THR A 39 37.52 -56.22 -24.18
C THR A 39 36.76 -55.30 -25.13
N ALA A 40 36.13 -55.87 -26.15
CA ALA A 40 35.19 -55.13 -26.96
C ALA A 40 34.16 -54.54 -25.97
N GLN A 41 34.30 -53.25 -25.63
CA GLN A 41 33.20 -52.50 -25.06
C GLN A 41 32.18 -52.50 -26.19
N SER A 42 31.22 -53.42 -26.09
CA SER A 42 30.03 -53.40 -26.91
C SER A 42 29.53 -51.97 -26.86
N THR A 43 29.50 -51.28 -28.00
CA THR A 43 28.71 -50.06 -28.14
C THR A 43 27.38 -50.35 -27.47
N PRO A 44 27.01 -49.62 -26.39
CA PRO A 44 25.83 -49.96 -25.63
C PRO A 44 24.65 -50.00 -26.60
N ASP A 45 24.01 -51.16 -26.67
CA ASP A 45 22.83 -51.38 -27.48
C ASP A 45 21.72 -50.41 -27.03
N SER A 46 20.76 -50.07 -27.90
CA SER A 46 19.68 -49.11 -27.63
C SER A 46 19.06 -49.32 -26.24
N ASN A 47 18.83 -50.59 -25.86
CA ASN A 47 18.28 -50.97 -24.57
C ASN A 47 19.14 -50.59 -23.37
N ALA A 48 20.47 -50.63 -23.47
CA ALA A 48 21.38 -50.29 -22.38
C ALA A 48 21.33 -48.78 -22.09
N LEU A 49 21.37 -47.95 -23.14
CA LEU A 49 21.24 -46.50 -23.01
C LEU A 49 19.84 -46.08 -22.56
N LEU A 50 18.77 -46.73 -23.05
CA LEU A 50 17.41 -46.47 -22.56
C LEU A 50 17.22 -46.87 -21.10
N THR A 51 17.86 -47.95 -20.66
CA THR A 51 17.84 -48.35 -19.24
C THR A 51 18.54 -47.30 -18.38
N GLN A 52 19.68 -46.78 -18.85
CA GLN A 52 20.38 -45.69 -18.18
C GLN A 52 19.53 -44.40 -18.14
N ALA A 53 18.91 -44.01 -19.26
CA ALA A 53 18.02 -42.86 -19.30
C ALA A 53 16.84 -42.99 -18.32
N ARG A 54 16.24 -44.18 -18.21
CA ARG A 54 15.18 -44.46 -17.22
C ARG A 54 15.69 -44.42 -15.79
N ALA A 55 16.91 -44.92 -15.54
CA ALA A 55 17.54 -44.85 -14.23
C ALA A 55 17.78 -43.39 -13.81
N GLU A 56 18.35 -42.57 -14.68
CA GLU A 56 18.55 -41.13 -14.43
C GLU A 56 17.21 -40.42 -14.19
N ARG A 57 16.18 -40.71 -15.00
CA ARG A 57 14.82 -40.16 -14.79
C ARG A 57 14.28 -40.56 -13.41
N SER A 58 14.43 -41.81 -13.02
CA SER A 58 13.98 -42.31 -11.71
C SER A 58 14.76 -41.71 -10.53
N ALA A 59 16.01 -41.30 -10.76
CA ALA A 59 16.84 -40.58 -9.81
C ALA A 59 16.56 -39.06 -9.77
N GLY A 60 15.66 -38.56 -10.64
CA GLY A 60 15.31 -37.14 -10.74
C GLY A 60 16.21 -36.33 -11.68
N HIS A 61 17.24 -36.93 -12.28
CA HIS A 61 18.17 -36.30 -13.21
C HIS A 61 17.57 -36.22 -14.63
N ARG A 62 16.55 -35.39 -14.78
CA ARG A 62 15.74 -35.30 -16.02
C ARG A 62 16.53 -34.81 -17.22
N VAL A 63 17.50 -33.92 -17.02
CA VAL A 63 18.34 -33.38 -18.11
C VAL A 63 19.31 -34.44 -18.62
N GLU A 64 19.94 -35.18 -17.70
CA GLU A 64 20.83 -36.30 -17.98
C GLU A 64 20.07 -37.45 -18.66
N ALA A 65 18.87 -37.75 -18.17
CA ALA A 65 17.96 -38.70 -18.81
C ALA A 65 17.61 -38.29 -20.24
N LEU A 66 17.33 -37.01 -20.48
CA LEU A 66 17.03 -36.48 -21.81
C LEU A 66 18.25 -36.60 -22.72
N ALA A 67 19.45 -36.30 -22.23
CA ALA A 67 20.68 -36.43 -23.00
C ALA A 67 20.91 -37.88 -23.45
N HIS A 68 20.79 -38.86 -22.55
CA HIS A 68 20.90 -40.28 -22.91
C HIS A 68 19.81 -40.72 -23.88
N CYS A 69 18.57 -40.23 -23.71
CA CYS A 69 17.48 -40.52 -24.62
C CYS A 69 17.71 -39.93 -26.03
N GLN A 70 18.23 -38.72 -26.12
CA GLN A 70 18.59 -38.09 -27.39
C GLN A 70 19.76 -38.79 -28.08
N GLU A 71 20.72 -39.34 -27.33
CA GLU A 71 21.81 -40.16 -27.89
C GLU A 71 21.27 -41.43 -28.55
N VAL A 72 20.24 -42.05 -27.96
CA VAL A 72 19.53 -43.19 -28.58
C VAL A 72 18.84 -42.74 -29.86
N LEU A 73 18.08 -41.64 -29.83
CA LEU A 73 17.37 -41.13 -31.01
C LEU A 73 18.30 -40.67 -32.14
N ALA A 74 19.52 -40.23 -31.83
CA ALA A 74 20.52 -39.88 -32.85
C ALA A 74 21.01 -41.12 -33.63
N ARG A 75 21.02 -42.30 -33.01
CA ARG A 75 21.50 -43.56 -33.59
C ARG A 75 20.36 -44.43 -34.13
N TRP A 76 19.22 -44.40 -33.45
CA TRP A 76 18.00 -45.17 -33.75
C TRP A 76 16.79 -44.22 -33.74
N PRO A 77 16.62 -43.40 -34.78
CA PRO A 77 15.57 -42.39 -34.82
C PRO A 77 14.15 -42.97 -34.76
N ASP A 78 13.98 -44.22 -35.20
CA ASP A 78 12.70 -44.94 -35.22
C ASP A 78 12.46 -45.81 -33.96
N ASP A 79 13.35 -45.74 -32.94
CA ASP A 79 13.14 -46.46 -31.68
C ASP A 79 11.96 -45.84 -30.92
N ARG A 80 10.81 -46.53 -30.96
CA ARG A 80 9.57 -46.07 -30.33
C ARG A 80 9.72 -45.81 -28.83
N ASN A 81 10.48 -46.63 -28.11
CA ASN A 81 10.65 -46.45 -26.66
C ASN A 81 11.46 -45.19 -26.35
N ALA A 82 12.44 -44.88 -27.20
CA ALA A 82 13.20 -43.64 -27.11
C ALA A 82 12.34 -42.43 -27.48
N GLN A 83 11.52 -42.51 -28.54
CA GLN A 83 10.61 -41.43 -28.92
C GLN A 83 9.60 -41.12 -27.80
N MET A 84 9.01 -42.16 -27.19
CA MET A 84 8.10 -42.03 -26.05
C MET A 84 8.78 -41.42 -24.83
N LEU A 85 9.97 -41.91 -24.46
CA LEU A 85 10.71 -41.39 -23.31
C LEU A 85 11.12 -39.93 -23.54
N ASN A 86 11.50 -39.55 -24.77
CA ASN A 86 11.83 -38.18 -25.13
C ASN A 86 10.62 -37.25 -25.04
N ILE A 87 9.43 -37.69 -25.49
CA ILE A 87 8.18 -36.93 -25.32
C ILE A 87 7.89 -36.70 -23.83
N GLN A 88 7.98 -37.75 -23.01
CA GLN A 88 7.74 -37.67 -21.56
C GLN A 88 8.75 -36.73 -20.87
N LEU A 89 10.05 -36.88 -21.15
CA LEU A 89 11.09 -36.05 -20.55
C LEU A 89 10.97 -34.59 -20.99
N LEU A 90 10.64 -34.32 -22.26
CA LEU A 90 10.38 -32.96 -22.72
C LEU A 90 9.17 -32.36 -22.02
N SER A 91 8.08 -33.12 -21.85
CA SER A 91 6.91 -32.69 -21.08
C SER A 91 7.31 -32.32 -19.64
N GLU A 92 8.02 -33.21 -18.94
CA GLU A 92 8.48 -32.99 -17.55
C GLU A 92 9.43 -31.80 -17.39
N LEU A 93 10.17 -31.41 -18.43
CA LEU A 93 11.13 -30.32 -18.43
C LEU A 93 10.55 -28.98 -18.92
N GLY A 94 9.22 -28.87 -19.10
CA GLY A 94 8.59 -27.63 -19.58
C GLY A 94 8.52 -27.49 -21.10
N GLY A 95 8.94 -28.50 -21.85
CA GLY A 95 8.90 -28.56 -23.31
C GLY A 95 7.63 -29.19 -23.87
N ALA A 96 6.47 -29.04 -23.20
CA ALA A 96 5.24 -29.74 -23.58
C ALA A 96 4.75 -29.39 -25.00
N ALA A 97 4.93 -28.15 -25.47
CA ALA A 97 4.61 -27.77 -26.85
C ALA A 97 5.40 -28.61 -27.88
N ARG A 98 6.71 -28.78 -27.61
CA ARG A 98 7.58 -29.61 -28.44
C ARG A 98 7.24 -31.09 -28.33
N ALA A 99 6.93 -31.56 -27.13
CA ALA A 99 6.49 -32.92 -26.87
C ALA A 99 5.21 -33.25 -27.66
N GLY A 100 4.23 -32.34 -27.68
CA GLY A 100 3.01 -32.46 -28.50
C GLY A 100 3.29 -32.55 -30.00
N GLY A 101 4.18 -31.70 -30.51
CA GLY A 101 4.60 -31.76 -31.93
C GLY A 101 5.30 -33.06 -32.31
N LEU A 102 6.07 -33.66 -31.39
CA LEU A 102 6.70 -34.96 -31.60
C LEU A 102 5.66 -36.10 -31.52
N ALA A 103 4.73 -36.03 -30.57
CA ALA A 103 3.67 -37.01 -30.40
C ALA A 103 2.74 -37.11 -31.62
N ALA A 104 2.47 -36.00 -32.32
CA ALA A 104 1.66 -35.98 -33.53
C ALA A 104 2.22 -36.84 -34.68
N ASN A 105 3.53 -37.10 -34.66
CA ASN A 105 4.23 -37.88 -35.69
C ASN A 105 4.56 -39.32 -35.24
N LEU A 106 4.13 -39.73 -34.04
CA LEU A 106 4.44 -41.04 -33.47
C LEU A 106 3.67 -42.16 -34.20
N SER A 107 4.36 -43.28 -34.48
CA SER A 107 3.75 -44.47 -35.10
C SER A 107 4.04 -45.75 -34.30
N PRO A 108 3.02 -46.47 -33.80
CA PRO A 108 1.60 -46.09 -33.77
C PRO A 108 1.37 -44.87 -32.86
N SER A 109 0.26 -44.16 -33.07
CA SER A 109 -0.11 -42.97 -32.29
C SER A 109 -0.28 -43.29 -30.81
N LEU A 110 -0.17 -42.26 -29.96
CA LEU A 110 -0.46 -42.34 -28.53
C LEU A 110 -1.85 -42.92 -28.26
N SER A 111 -1.97 -43.70 -27.19
CA SER A 111 -3.26 -44.13 -26.65
C SER A 111 -4.09 -42.91 -26.18
N PRO A 112 -5.42 -43.05 -26.00
CA PRO A 112 -6.25 -41.96 -25.46
C PRO A 112 -5.72 -41.39 -24.14
N ALA A 113 -5.41 -42.25 -23.16
CA ALA A 113 -4.89 -41.83 -21.87
C ALA A 113 -3.53 -41.11 -21.95
N GLU A 114 -2.62 -41.57 -22.82
CA GLU A 114 -1.33 -40.89 -23.03
C GLU A 114 -1.50 -39.51 -23.70
N ARG A 115 -2.49 -39.36 -24.59
CA ARG A 115 -2.82 -38.07 -25.19
C ARG A 115 -3.39 -37.11 -24.15
N GLU A 116 -4.31 -37.57 -23.32
CA GLU A 116 -4.92 -36.78 -22.24
C GLU A 116 -3.87 -36.34 -21.23
N GLN A 117 -2.94 -37.23 -20.83
CA GLN A 117 -1.82 -36.86 -19.96
C GLN A 117 -0.95 -35.75 -20.57
N LEU A 118 -0.58 -35.90 -21.85
CA LEU A 118 0.27 -34.92 -22.53
C LEU A 118 -0.46 -33.57 -22.72
N GLN A 119 -1.77 -33.60 -22.98
CA GLN A 119 -2.61 -32.40 -23.04
C GLN A 119 -2.72 -31.73 -21.68
N ALA A 120 -2.86 -32.49 -20.59
CA ALA A 120 -2.87 -31.95 -19.24
C ALA A 120 -1.53 -31.30 -18.88
N ASP A 121 -0.42 -31.95 -19.19
CA ASP A 121 0.91 -31.35 -18.98
C ASP A 121 1.10 -30.08 -19.82
N TYR A 122 0.60 -30.05 -21.05
CA TYR A 122 0.64 -28.86 -21.90
C TYR A 122 -0.19 -27.72 -21.29
N ALA A 123 -1.44 -27.99 -20.88
CA ALA A 123 -2.29 -27.00 -20.23
C ALA A 123 -1.66 -26.49 -18.90
N SER A 124 -1.08 -27.36 -18.06
CA SER A 124 -0.35 -26.92 -16.85
C SER A 124 0.88 -26.04 -17.16
N HIS A 125 1.49 -26.17 -18.34
CA HIS A 125 2.58 -25.27 -18.76
C HIS A 125 2.03 -23.96 -19.32
N GLU A 126 0.90 -23.98 -20.01
CA GLU A 126 0.22 -22.75 -20.43
C GLU A 126 -0.15 -21.87 -19.24
N VAL A 127 -0.67 -22.46 -18.15
CA VAL A 127 -0.90 -21.74 -16.88
C VAL A 127 0.37 -21.05 -16.39
N ARG A 128 1.50 -21.76 -16.36
CA ARG A 128 2.78 -21.19 -15.95
C ARG A 128 3.33 -20.12 -16.91
N TRP A 129 3.04 -20.23 -18.21
CA TRP A 129 3.46 -19.23 -19.19
C TRP A 129 2.59 -17.98 -19.15
N ALA A 130 1.31 -18.11 -18.77
CA ALA A 130 0.37 -17.01 -18.70
C ALA A 130 0.75 -15.98 -17.62
N GLN A 131 1.48 -16.37 -16.57
CA GLN A 131 2.10 -15.46 -15.59
C GLN A 131 3.12 -14.46 -16.18
N GLY A 132 3.57 -14.68 -17.42
CA GLY A 132 4.53 -13.80 -18.09
C GLY A 132 3.95 -12.47 -18.53
N ILE A 133 4.78 -11.64 -19.15
CA ILE A 133 4.31 -10.41 -19.81
C ILE A 133 3.32 -10.79 -20.91
N PRO A 134 2.10 -10.22 -20.95
CA PRO A 134 1.10 -10.53 -21.97
C PRO A 134 1.64 -10.32 -23.38
N ALA A 135 1.32 -11.25 -24.29
CA ALA A 135 1.72 -11.11 -25.70
C ALA A 135 1.04 -9.93 -26.41
N ASP A 136 -0.18 -9.57 -25.97
CA ASP A 136 -0.93 -8.41 -26.42
C ASP A 136 -1.37 -7.59 -25.20
N ALA A 137 -0.71 -6.46 -24.98
CA ALA A 137 -1.01 -5.55 -23.86
C ALA A 137 -2.43 -4.95 -23.91
N THR A 138 -3.11 -4.99 -25.07
CA THR A 138 -4.51 -4.55 -25.18
C THR A 138 -5.52 -5.61 -24.75
N HIS A 139 -5.08 -6.87 -24.61
CA HIS A 139 -5.86 -7.99 -24.11
C HIS A 139 -5.04 -8.73 -23.04
N PRO A 140 -4.81 -8.09 -21.88
CA PRO A 140 -3.84 -8.55 -20.88
C PRO A 140 -4.11 -9.97 -20.36
N TYR A 141 -5.38 -10.39 -20.30
CA TYR A 141 -5.79 -11.71 -19.82
C TYR A 141 -5.96 -12.78 -20.91
N ALA A 142 -5.59 -12.51 -22.17
CA ALA A 142 -5.87 -13.44 -23.27
C ALA A 142 -5.17 -14.81 -23.10
N ASP A 143 -3.93 -14.79 -22.60
CA ASP A 143 -3.16 -16.00 -22.34
C ASP A 143 -3.69 -16.74 -21.10
N ASP A 144 -4.08 -16.03 -20.05
CA ASP A 144 -4.73 -16.59 -18.85
C ASP A 144 -6.08 -17.24 -19.18
N ASP A 145 -6.94 -16.54 -19.92
CA ASP A 145 -8.27 -17.03 -20.31
C ASP A 145 -8.17 -18.29 -21.16
N LYS A 146 -7.17 -18.34 -22.05
CA LYS A 146 -6.88 -19.53 -22.82
C LYS A 146 -6.40 -20.67 -21.93
N ALA A 147 -5.46 -20.41 -21.03
CA ALA A 147 -4.95 -21.41 -20.09
C ALA A 147 -6.06 -21.98 -19.20
N VAL A 148 -6.94 -21.12 -18.66
CA VAL A 148 -8.11 -21.52 -17.88
C VAL A 148 -9.06 -22.38 -18.71
N ALA A 149 -9.40 -21.95 -19.94
CA ALA A 149 -10.30 -22.72 -20.80
C ALA A 149 -9.72 -24.09 -21.17
N ASP A 150 -8.41 -24.17 -21.38
CA ASP A 150 -7.73 -25.41 -21.75
C ASP A 150 -7.63 -26.40 -20.58
N ILE A 151 -7.31 -25.92 -19.36
CA ILE A 151 -7.24 -26.78 -18.17
C ILE A 151 -8.63 -27.17 -17.65
N GLN A 152 -9.63 -26.27 -17.71
CA GLN A 152 -11.02 -26.54 -17.31
C GLN A 152 -11.61 -27.71 -18.11
N ARG A 153 -11.34 -27.75 -19.41
CA ARG A 153 -11.83 -28.83 -20.28
C ARG A 153 -11.40 -30.21 -19.80
N ILE A 154 -10.19 -30.31 -19.26
CA ILE A 154 -9.63 -31.55 -18.73
C ILE A 154 -10.19 -31.83 -17.33
N ALA A 155 -10.34 -30.79 -16.51
CA ALA A 155 -10.96 -30.86 -15.19
C ALA A 155 -12.42 -31.38 -15.25
N ASP A 156 -13.17 -31.00 -16.29
CA ASP A 156 -14.57 -31.36 -16.46
C ASP A 156 -14.79 -32.65 -17.26
N ASP A 157 -13.75 -33.21 -17.90
CA ASP A 157 -13.91 -34.38 -18.76
C ASP A 157 -14.13 -35.66 -17.90
N PRO A 158 -15.33 -36.28 -17.95
CA PRO A 158 -15.60 -37.49 -17.20
C PRO A 158 -14.81 -38.70 -17.72
N HIS A 159 -14.26 -38.63 -18.94
CA HIS A 159 -13.49 -39.69 -19.57
C HIS A 159 -11.98 -39.60 -19.27
N ALA A 160 -11.48 -38.44 -18.84
CA ALA A 160 -10.08 -38.30 -18.42
C ALA A 160 -9.78 -39.16 -17.17
N PRO A 161 -8.58 -39.76 -17.06
CA PRO A 161 -8.13 -40.44 -15.86
C PRO A 161 -8.36 -39.60 -14.60
N ALA A 162 -8.81 -40.24 -13.53
CA ALA A 162 -9.22 -39.52 -12.32
C ALA A 162 -8.08 -38.70 -11.68
N ASP A 163 -6.85 -39.19 -11.76
CA ASP A 163 -5.63 -38.51 -11.31
C ASP A 163 -5.29 -37.29 -12.18
N VAL A 164 -5.40 -37.42 -13.50
CA VAL A 164 -5.22 -36.31 -14.46
C VAL A 164 -6.25 -35.23 -14.23
N ARG A 165 -7.53 -35.62 -14.10
CA ARG A 165 -8.63 -34.71 -13.83
C ARG A 165 -8.43 -33.98 -12.50
N ARG A 166 -8.02 -34.71 -11.45
CA ARG A 166 -7.76 -34.10 -10.14
C ARG A 166 -6.66 -33.06 -10.21
N ARG A 167 -5.56 -33.36 -10.90
CA ARG A 167 -4.47 -32.40 -11.11
C ARG A 167 -4.95 -31.19 -11.91
N ALA A 168 -5.75 -31.40 -12.97
CA ALA A 168 -6.32 -30.30 -13.74
C ALA A 168 -7.23 -29.40 -12.90
N GLN A 169 -8.01 -29.94 -11.96
CA GLN A 169 -8.82 -29.14 -11.03
C GLN A 169 -7.97 -28.31 -10.05
N LEU A 170 -6.82 -28.82 -9.62
CA LEU A 170 -5.86 -28.06 -8.79
C LEU A 170 -5.13 -26.98 -9.59
N ASP A 171 -4.72 -27.29 -10.82
CA ASP A 171 -4.08 -26.33 -11.74
C ASP A 171 -5.08 -25.25 -12.21
N LEU A 172 -6.36 -25.60 -12.34
CA LEU A 172 -7.45 -24.67 -12.64
C LEU A 172 -7.59 -23.61 -11.53
N LEU A 173 -7.54 -24.02 -10.27
CA LEU A 173 -7.59 -23.08 -9.13
C LEU A 173 -6.48 -22.03 -9.24
N VAL A 174 -5.27 -22.48 -9.58
CA VAL A 174 -4.09 -21.62 -9.78
C VAL A 174 -4.27 -20.70 -10.99
N ALA A 175 -4.78 -21.22 -12.10
CA ALA A 175 -5.03 -20.45 -13.32
C ALA A 175 -6.11 -19.37 -13.11
N LEU A 176 -7.14 -19.67 -12.33
CA LEU A 176 -8.20 -18.72 -11.99
C LEU A 176 -7.68 -17.58 -11.11
N ASP A 177 -6.87 -17.88 -10.10
CA ASP A 177 -6.26 -16.86 -9.24
C ASP A 177 -5.33 -15.92 -10.03
N GLN A 178 -4.47 -16.49 -10.89
CA GLN A 178 -3.55 -15.73 -11.76
C GLN A 178 -4.27 -14.82 -12.76
N GLY A 179 -5.40 -15.28 -13.29
CA GLY A 179 -6.23 -14.49 -14.20
C GLY A 179 -7.15 -13.46 -13.52
N ASP A 180 -6.89 -13.13 -12.24
CA ASP A 180 -7.71 -12.23 -11.40
C ASP A 180 -9.20 -12.68 -11.31
N ARG A 181 -9.46 -13.99 -11.30
CA ARG A 181 -10.81 -14.59 -11.19
C ARG A 181 -11.05 -15.16 -9.80
N ALA A 182 -10.75 -14.36 -8.78
CA ALA A 182 -10.78 -14.76 -7.36
C ALA A 182 -12.10 -15.44 -6.94
N ARG A 183 -13.26 -14.91 -7.35
CA ARG A 183 -14.57 -15.53 -7.01
C ARG A 183 -14.73 -16.94 -7.57
N GLU A 184 -14.23 -17.19 -8.77
CA GLU A 184 -14.28 -18.49 -9.42
C GLU A 184 -13.26 -19.45 -8.80
N ALA A 185 -12.05 -18.97 -8.49
CA ALA A 185 -11.05 -19.72 -7.74
C ALA A 185 -11.62 -20.18 -6.38
N LEU A 186 -12.28 -19.28 -5.64
CA LEU A 186 -12.91 -19.63 -4.36
C LEU A 186 -14.07 -20.62 -4.50
N ALA A 187 -14.81 -20.58 -5.61
CA ALA A 187 -15.85 -21.57 -5.91
C ALA A 187 -15.24 -22.96 -6.14
N GLU A 188 -14.16 -23.04 -6.94
CA GLU A 188 -13.42 -24.29 -7.16
C GLU A 188 -12.84 -24.83 -5.84
N TYR A 189 -12.20 -23.97 -5.03
CA TYR A 189 -11.71 -24.35 -3.69
C TYR A 189 -12.80 -24.95 -2.80
N VAL A 190 -13.98 -24.33 -2.77
CA VAL A 190 -15.12 -24.84 -1.99
C VAL A 190 -15.57 -26.21 -2.50
N GLN A 191 -15.60 -26.43 -3.82
CA GLN A 191 -15.91 -27.72 -4.41
C GLN A 191 -14.88 -28.80 -4.03
N LEU A 192 -13.59 -28.52 -4.20
CA LEU A 192 -12.50 -29.42 -3.81
C LEU A 192 -12.61 -29.84 -2.34
N LYS A 193 -12.91 -28.87 -1.46
CA LYS A 193 -13.10 -29.12 -0.03
C LYS A 193 -14.32 -29.99 0.27
N GLN A 194 -15.43 -29.80 -0.43
CA GLN A 194 -16.63 -30.63 -0.28
C GLN A 194 -16.41 -32.07 -0.73
N GLU A 195 -15.56 -32.27 -1.74
CA GLU A 195 -15.13 -33.58 -2.23
C GLU A 195 -14.11 -34.27 -1.30
N GLY A 196 -13.65 -33.58 -0.25
CA GLY A 196 -12.68 -34.10 0.72
C GLY A 196 -11.25 -34.15 0.18
N VAL A 197 -10.94 -33.36 -0.85
CA VAL A 197 -9.60 -33.25 -1.43
C VAL A 197 -8.69 -32.54 -0.45
N GLN A 198 -7.52 -33.12 -0.18
CA GLN A 198 -6.43 -32.41 0.48
C GLN A 198 -5.67 -31.62 -0.57
N LEU A 199 -5.61 -30.30 -0.41
CA LEU A 199 -4.93 -29.43 -1.36
C LEU A 199 -3.42 -29.49 -1.10
N PRO A 200 -2.58 -29.59 -2.15
CA PRO A 200 -1.15 -29.37 -2.02
C PRO A 200 -0.83 -27.88 -1.77
N PRO A 201 0.38 -27.55 -1.28
CA PRO A 201 0.76 -26.18 -0.88
C PRO A 201 0.50 -25.11 -1.96
N TYR A 202 0.84 -25.39 -3.21
CA TYR A 202 0.66 -24.44 -4.31
C TYR A 202 -0.83 -24.09 -4.56
N ALA A 203 -1.73 -25.05 -4.34
CA ALA A 203 -3.17 -24.86 -4.52
C ALA A 203 -3.79 -24.15 -3.31
N GLU A 204 -3.26 -24.41 -2.10
CA GLU A 204 -3.64 -23.65 -0.90
C GLU A 204 -3.22 -22.18 -1.00
N ASN A 205 -2.04 -21.90 -1.56
CA ASN A 205 -1.58 -20.54 -1.81
C ASN A 205 -2.53 -19.80 -2.76
N ALA A 206 -2.87 -20.38 -3.92
CA ALA A 206 -3.80 -19.76 -4.86
C ALA A 206 -5.20 -19.50 -4.24
N ALA A 207 -5.70 -20.42 -3.41
CA ALA A 207 -6.95 -20.17 -2.68
C ALA A 207 -6.81 -19.06 -1.63
N ALA A 208 -5.66 -18.95 -0.97
CA ALA A 208 -5.38 -17.89 -0.01
C ALA A 208 -5.23 -16.52 -0.68
N ASP A 209 -4.53 -16.46 -1.82
CA ASP A 209 -4.39 -15.25 -2.65
C ASP A 209 -5.76 -14.77 -3.13
N ALA A 210 -6.61 -15.67 -3.66
CA ALA A 210 -7.99 -15.35 -4.01
C ALA A 210 -8.84 -14.88 -2.80
N MET A 211 -8.58 -15.37 -1.58
CA MET A 211 -9.22 -14.86 -0.37
C MET A 211 -8.76 -13.44 -0.02
N MET A 212 -7.48 -13.12 -0.26
CA MET A 212 -6.97 -11.76 -0.07
C MET A 212 -7.62 -10.78 -1.07
N GLN A 213 -7.73 -11.17 -2.35
CA GLN A 213 -8.42 -10.37 -3.37
C GLN A 213 -9.89 -10.08 -3.02
N GLU A 214 -10.56 -10.98 -2.29
CA GLU A 214 -11.95 -10.82 -1.85
C GLU A 214 -12.08 -10.29 -0.40
N HIS A 215 -11.03 -9.67 0.14
CA HIS A 215 -11.03 -9.03 1.46
C HIS A 215 -11.35 -9.99 2.63
N ARG A 216 -10.84 -11.23 2.57
CA ARG A 216 -11.01 -12.31 3.56
C ARG A 216 -9.69 -12.73 4.25
N PRO A 217 -8.92 -11.79 4.83
CA PRO A 217 -7.56 -12.08 5.32
C PRO A 217 -7.51 -13.13 6.43
N ARG A 218 -8.54 -13.23 7.28
CA ARG A 218 -8.59 -14.25 8.35
C ARG A 218 -8.67 -15.68 7.83
N GLU A 219 -9.35 -15.89 6.71
CA GLU A 219 -9.45 -17.21 6.09
C GLU A 219 -8.17 -17.53 5.32
N ALA A 220 -7.59 -16.54 4.63
CA ALA A 220 -6.31 -16.66 3.94
C ALA A 220 -5.17 -17.07 4.90
N ILE A 221 -5.10 -16.46 6.10
CA ILE A 221 -4.10 -16.80 7.13
C ILE A 221 -4.03 -18.32 7.37
N ALA A 222 -5.19 -18.97 7.53
CA ALA A 222 -5.23 -20.39 7.85
C ALA A 222 -4.65 -21.26 6.72
N LEU A 223 -4.88 -20.87 5.46
CA LEU A 223 -4.35 -21.58 4.30
C LEU A 223 -2.86 -21.34 4.09
N TYR A 224 -2.38 -20.10 4.21
CA TYR A 224 -0.95 -19.84 4.13
C TYR A 224 -0.18 -20.55 5.26
N GLU A 225 -0.69 -20.53 6.50
CA GLU A 225 -0.08 -21.22 7.63
C GLU A 225 -0.03 -22.75 7.44
N ASP A 226 -0.98 -23.33 6.71
CA ASP A 226 -0.98 -24.76 6.39
C ASP A 226 0.01 -25.09 5.27
N SER A 227 -0.03 -24.32 4.19
CA SER A 227 0.88 -24.45 3.05
C SER A 227 2.35 -24.35 3.45
N ILE A 228 2.72 -23.34 4.25
CA ILE A 228 4.09 -23.16 4.75
C ILE A 228 4.51 -24.32 5.68
N ARG A 229 3.56 -24.94 6.39
CA ARG A 229 3.85 -26.09 7.26
C ARG A 229 4.08 -27.36 6.45
N GLN A 230 3.36 -27.51 5.34
CA GLN A 230 3.51 -28.62 4.42
C GLN A 230 4.81 -28.52 3.59
N ASP A 231 5.23 -27.30 3.23
CA ASP A 231 6.48 -27.01 2.51
C ASP A 231 7.31 -25.90 3.20
N PRO A 232 8.13 -26.26 4.21
CA PRO A 232 8.89 -25.29 5.02
C PRO A 232 10.25 -24.91 4.41
N ASP A 233 10.65 -25.53 3.30
CA ASP A 233 11.94 -25.28 2.67
C ASP A 233 11.96 -23.92 1.95
N PRO A 234 13.14 -23.33 1.68
CA PRO A 234 13.22 -22.09 0.92
C PRO A 234 12.66 -22.27 -0.50
N TYR A 235 11.66 -21.46 -0.86
CA TYR A 235 11.02 -21.45 -2.18
C TYR A 235 12.01 -21.13 -3.31
N GLN A 236 11.74 -21.53 -4.56
CA GLN A 236 12.69 -21.29 -5.65
C GLN A 236 12.73 -19.81 -6.05
N PRO A 237 13.88 -19.28 -6.53
CA PRO A 237 13.92 -17.92 -7.07
C PRO A 237 12.98 -17.79 -8.27
N GLY A 238 11.97 -16.92 -8.16
CA GLY A 238 10.93 -16.72 -9.17
C GLY A 238 9.56 -17.27 -8.77
N ASP A 239 9.48 -18.12 -7.74
CA ASP A 239 8.21 -18.53 -7.14
C ASP A 239 7.74 -17.44 -6.16
N VAL A 240 6.42 -17.25 -6.06
CA VAL A 240 5.82 -16.39 -5.03
C VAL A 240 6.02 -17.04 -3.66
N ASP A 241 6.60 -16.29 -2.73
CA ASP A 241 6.81 -16.75 -1.36
C ASP A 241 5.51 -16.55 -0.54
N PRO A 242 4.79 -17.62 -0.14
CA PRO A 242 3.54 -17.49 0.63
C PRO A 242 3.73 -16.82 1.99
N ARG A 243 4.98 -16.70 2.48
CA ARG A 243 5.29 -15.94 3.70
C ARG A 243 5.03 -14.45 3.54
N ILE A 244 5.14 -13.92 2.31
CA ILE A 244 4.78 -12.54 1.98
C ILE A 244 3.26 -12.36 2.09
N GLY A 245 2.48 -13.22 1.43
CA GLY A 245 1.02 -13.22 1.52
C GLY A 245 0.50 -13.34 2.95
N LEU A 246 1.09 -14.24 3.75
CA LEU A 246 0.75 -14.39 5.17
C LEU A 246 1.05 -13.13 6.00
N ALA A 247 2.20 -12.47 5.76
CA ALA A 247 2.53 -11.24 6.47
C ALA A 247 1.53 -10.11 6.16
N SER A 248 1.13 -9.96 4.90
CA SER A 248 0.06 -9.02 4.50
C SER A 248 -1.29 -9.39 5.10
N ALA A 249 -1.67 -10.68 5.09
CA ALA A 249 -2.91 -11.16 5.69
C ALA A 249 -2.98 -10.92 7.21
N TYR A 250 -1.86 -11.09 7.93
CA TYR A 250 -1.79 -10.69 9.34
C TYR A 250 -2.01 -9.19 9.51
N PHE A 251 -1.43 -8.35 8.67
CA PHE A 251 -1.59 -6.90 8.76
C PHE A 251 -3.05 -6.49 8.55
N GLU A 252 -3.67 -6.94 7.46
CA GLU A 252 -5.07 -6.64 7.13
C GLU A 252 -6.06 -7.20 8.16
N ALA A 253 -5.74 -8.31 8.82
CA ALA A 253 -6.54 -8.87 9.91
C ALA A 253 -6.35 -8.15 11.26
N GLY A 254 -5.54 -7.07 11.32
CA GLY A 254 -5.23 -6.30 12.52
C GLY A 254 -4.21 -6.96 13.45
N ARG A 255 -3.53 -8.03 13.01
CA ARG A 255 -2.45 -8.74 13.71
C ARG A 255 -1.09 -8.10 13.39
N THR A 256 -1.03 -6.76 13.45
CA THR A 256 0.12 -5.93 13.03
C THR A 256 1.45 -6.38 13.63
N ARG A 257 1.51 -6.70 14.93
CA ARG A 257 2.76 -7.14 15.57
C ARG A 257 3.24 -8.49 15.05
N GLU A 258 2.33 -9.38 14.70
CA GLU A 258 2.65 -10.71 14.18
C GLU A 258 3.13 -10.61 12.73
N SER A 259 2.48 -9.74 11.94
CA SER A 259 2.93 -9.36 10.59
C SER A 259 4.37 -8.85 10.59
N LEU A 260 4.66 -7.81 11.38
CA LEU A 260 6.00 -7.21 11.44
C LEU A 260 7.05 -8.19 11.96
N ALA A 261 6.75 -8.95 13.03
CA ALA A 261 7.70 -9.94 13.55
C ALA A 261 8.00 -11.07 12.56
N MET A 262 7.02 -11.44 11.73
CA MET A 262 7.18 -12.46 10.69
C MET A 262 8.05 -11.95 9.54
N VAL A 263 7.77 -10.75 9.03
CA VAL A 263 8.50 -10.19 7.88
C VAL A 263 9.93 -9.78 8.26
N ASP A 264 10.15 -9.27 9.47
CA ASP A 264 11.49 -9.05 10.07
C ASP A 264 12.33 -10.34 10.04
N LYS A 265 11.70 -11.45 10.42
CA LYS A 265 12.35 -12.77 10.42
C LYS A 265 12.66 -13.24 9.00
N LEU A 266 11.71 -13.09 8.06
CA LEU A 266 11.90 -13.44 6.65
C LEU A 266 13.11 -12.69 6.06
N VAL A 267 13.18 -11.38 6.31
CA VAL A 267 14.30 -10.51 5.94
C VAL A 267 15.63 -11.02 6.51
N ALA A 268 15.65 -11.47 7.77
CA ALA A 268 16.86 -11.97 8.43
C ALA A 268 17.32 -13.33 7.87
N ASP A 269 16.38 -14.20 7.50
CA ASP A 269 16.64 -15.55 7.03
C ASP A 269 17.07 -15.57 5.54
N GLU A 270 16.67 -14.60 4.72
CA GLU A 270 17.05 -14.52 3.31
C GLU A 270 18.45 -13.88 3.10
N PRO A 271 19.47 -14.64 2.63
CA PRO A 271 20.78 -14.07 2.36
C PRO A 271 20.76 -13.22 1.10
N ARG A 272 21.55 -12.13 1.06
CA ARG A 272 21.72 -11.29 -0.15
C ARG A 272 22.24 -12.06 -1.38
N TRP A 273 23.00 -13.12 -1.13
CA TRP A 273 23.75 -13.86 -2.15
C TRP A 273 23.52 -15.36 -1.99
N LEU A 274 22.99 -16.01 -3.02
CA LEU A 274 22.85 -17.46 -3.08
C LEU A 274 24.16 -18.10 -3.55
N ARG A 275 24.55 -19.19 -2.89
CA ARG A 275 25.70 -20.03 -3.27
C ARG A 275 25.22 -21.45 -3.51
N ALA A 276 25.16 -21.86 -4.77
CA ALA A 276 24.80 -23.21 -5.14
C ALA A 276 26.03 -24.14 -5.06
N PRO A 277 25.88 -25.37 -4.51
CA PRO A 277 26.94 -26.38 -4.56
C PRO A 277 27.41 -26.62 -6.00
N GLY A 278 28.73 -26.61 -6.23
CA GLY A 278 29.31 -26.86 -7.55
C GLY A 278 29.34 -25.67 -8.52
N VAL A 279 28.66 -24.56 -8.22
CA VAL A 279 28.68 -23.34 -9.05
C VAL A 279 29.73 -22.36 -8.51
N ARG A 280 30.64 -21.88 -9.38
CA ARG A 280 31.59 -20.82 -9.01
C ARG A 280 30.90 -19.46 -9.05
N GLY A 281 30.86 -18.79 -7.91
CA GLY A 281 30.31 -17.44 -7.78
C GLY A 281 29.10 -17.39 -6.87
N ALA A 282 28.66 -16.17 -6.55
CA ALA A 282 27.42 -15.91 -5.86
C ALA A 282 26.39 -15.36 -6.86
N LYS A 283 25.15 -15.87 -6.80
CA LYS A 283 24.03 -15.30 -7.54
C LYS A 283 23.28 -14.33 -6.61
N GLN A 284 22.78 -13.22 -7.14
CA GLN A 284 21.87 -12.35 -6.39
C GLN A 284 20.63 -13.15 -5.96
N ASN A 285 20.13 -12.89 -4.75
CA ASN A 285 18.90 -13.49 -4.26
C ASN A 285 17.73 -12.54 -4.51
N ALA A 286 16.86 -12.86 -5.47
CA ALA A 286 15.65 -12.07 -5.73
C ALA A 286 14.72 -12.02 -4.50
N ARG A 287 14.57 -13.14 -3.78
CA ARG A 287 13.75 -13.24 -2.56
C ARG A 287 14.17 -12.27 -1.47
N LYS A 288 15.46 -11.88 -1.45
CA LYS A 288 15.92 -10.88 -0.49
C LYS A 288 15.35 -9.50 -0.82
N VAL A 289 15.26 -9.14 -2.10
CA VAL A 289 14.65 -7.88 -2.54
C VAL A 289 13.15 -7.90 -2.22
N ASP A 290 12.46 -9.01 -2.53
CA ASP A 290 11.03 -9.15 -2.25
C ASP A 290 10.75 -9.04 -0.75
N ALA A 291 11.49 -9.78 0.08
CA ALA A 291 11.38 -9.69 1.53
C ALA A 291 11.69 -8.28 2.08
N ASP A 292 12.77 -7.64 1.61
CA ASP A 292 13.14 -6.29 2.04
C ASP A 292 12.08 -5.26 1.63
N SER A 293 11.48 -5.43 0.45
CA SER A 293 10.43 -4.57 -0.09
C SER A 293 9.12 -4.73 0.69
N THR A 294 8.65 -5.96 0.90
CA THR A 294 7.45 -6.25 1.71
C THR A 294 7.62 -5.75 3.15
N ASP A 295 8.79 -5.97 3.74
CA ASP A 295 9.10 -5.48 5.09
C ASP A 295 8.99 -3.94 5.16
N ILE A 296 9.57 -3.24 4.18
CA ILE A 296 9.47 -1.79 4.12
C ILE A 296 8.01 -1.35 3.98
N GLN A 297 7.22 -1.97 3.11
CA GLN A 297 5.80 -1.64 2.93
C GLN A 297 5.01 -1.84 4.23
N LEU A 298 5.15 -2.98 4.90
CA LEU A 298 4.41 -3.27 6.14
C LEU A 298 4.81 -2.33 7.29
N HIS A 299 6.09 -1.96 7.37
CA HIS A 299 6.55 -0.94 8.32
C HIS A 299 6.04 0.46 7.94
N GLU A 300 5.92 0.77 6.65
CA GLU A 300 5.30 1.99 6.15
C GLU A 300 3.83 2.08 6.58
N ASP A 301 3.06 1.02 6.36
CA ASP A 301 1.65 0.92 6.74
C ASP A 301 1.46 1.00 8.27
N ALA A 302 2.45 0.54 9.04
CA ALA A 302 2.52 0.72 10.50
C ALA A 302 2.94 2.13 10.94
N GLY A 303 3.24 3.04 10.01
CA GLY A 303 3.56 4.44 10.22
C GLY A 303 5.05 4.79 10.30
N GLU A 304 5.96 3.83 10.07
CA GLU A 304 7.42 4.02 10.17
C GLU A 304 8.05 4.66 8.92
N LEU A 305 7.37 5.66 8.35
CA LEU A 305 7.67 6.24 7.03
C LEU A 305 9.10 6.79 6.89
N LYS A 306 9.75 7.19 7.99
CA LYS A 306 11.14 7.69 7.97
C LYS A 306 12.13 6.58 7.72
N SER A 307 11.93 5.43 8.37
CA SER A 307 12.78 4.26 8.19
C SER A 307 12.60 3.72 6.77
N ALA A 308 11.34 3.58 6.34
CA ALA A 308 10.97 3.17 4.98
C ALA A 308 11.68 4.02 3.90
N TYR A 309 11.53 5.35 3.97
CA TYR A 309 12.16 6.28 3.02
C TYR A 309 13.69 6.14 2.99
N GLN A 310 14.33 6.03 4.16
CA GLN A 310 15.80 5.91 4.23
C GLN A 310 16.30 4.60 3.61
N ARG A 311 15.56 3.50 3.82
CA ARG A 311 15.89 2.19 3.26
C ARG A 311 15.66 2.16 1.75
N LEU A 312 14.50 2.61 1.26
CA LEU A 312 14.19 2.69 -0.17
C LEU A 312 15.13 3.62 -0.91
N ALA A 313 15.48 4.78 -0.35
CA ALA A 313 16.44 5.68 -0.96
C ALA A 313 17.83 5.04 -1.11
N ALA A 314 18.27 4.24 -0.12
CA ALA A 314 19.51 3.48 -0.20
C ALA A 314 19.43 2.36 -1.26
N MET A 315 18.33 1.62 -1.29
CA MET A 315 18.11 0.55 -2.28
C MET A 315 18.03 1.11 -3.71
N CYS A 316 17.36 2.23 -3.93
CA CYS A 316 17.34 2.94 -5.21
C CYS A 316 18.73 3.46 -5.62
N ALA A 317 19.59 3.82 -4.67
CA ALA A 317 20.96 4.22 -4.97
C ALA A 317 21.83 3.01 -5.38
N GLU A 318 21.59 1.83 -4.81
CA GLU A 318 22.26 0.57 -5.18
C GLU A 318 21.73 -0.01 -6.50
N ALA A 319 20.44 0.13 -6.77
CA ALA A 319 19.73 -0.40 -7.94
C ALA A 319 18.94 0.70 -8.68
N PRO A 320 19.62 1.68 -9.32
CA PRO A 320 18.96 2.83 -9.93
C PRO A 320 18.06 2.50 -11.14
N GLY A 321 18.16 1.30 -11.70
CA GLY A 321 17.34 0.81 -12.80
C GLY A 321 16.17 -0.07 -12.38
N ASN A 322 15.90 -0.24 -11.08
CA ASN A 322 14.72 -0.97 -10.60
C ASN A 322 13.57 0.03 -10.43
N ALA A 323 12.51 -0.14 -11.22
CA ALA A 323 11.37 0.79 -11.22
C ALA A 323 10.45 0.57 -10.02
N ASP A 324 10.17 -0.67 -9.62
CA ASP A 324 9.33 -1.00 -8.46
C ASP A 324 9.83 -0.33 -7.18
N LEU A 325 11.14 -0.37 -6.93
CA LEU A 325 11.74 0.29 -5.76
C LEU A 325 11.61 1.81 -5.82
N ARG A 326 11.61 2.40 -7.03
CA ARG A 326 11.39 3.84 -7.21
C ARG A 326 9.92 4.20 -7.00
N ARG A 327 9.00 3.37 -7.47
CA ARG A 327 7.58 3.55 -7.21
C ARG A 327 7.25 3.47 -5.73
N GLN A 328 7.74 2.44 -5.04
CA GLN A 328 7.64 2.36 -3.57
C GLN A 328 8.24 3.58 -2.88
N LEU A 329 9.42 4.05 -3.32
CA LEU A 329 10.00 5.29 -2.79
C LEU A 329 9.07 6.50 -3.00
N ALA A 330 8.46 6.63 -4.18
CA ALA A 330 7.51 7.70 -4.47
C ALA A 330 6.27 7.61 -3.57
N MET A 331 5.75 6.41 -3.32
CA MET A 331 4.61 6.21 -2.44
C MET A 331 4.94 6.52 -0.97
N THR A 332 6.12 6.14 -0.50
CA THR A 332 6.61 6.60 0.80
C THR A 332 6.77 8.13 0.83
N GLU A 333 7.25 8.76 -0.24
CA GLU A 333 7.33 10.23 -0.34
C GLU A 333 5.95 10.88 -0.26
N LEU A 334 4.94 10.30 -0.92
CA LEU A 334 3.55 10.74 -0.84
C LEU A 334 3.00 10.63 0.60
N ALA A 335 3.15 9.46 1.23
CA ALA A 335 2.69 9.21 2.60
C ALA A 335 3.32 10.17 3.63
N ARG A 336 4.57 10.58 3.39
CA ARG A 336 5.28 11.59 4.20
C ARG A 336 4.74 13.02 4.01
N GLY A 337 3.90 13.23 3.00
CA GLY A 337 3.32 14.52 2.62
C GLY A 337 4.11 15.27 1.57
N TRP A 338 4.85 14.58 0.69
CA TRP A 338 5.65 15.19 -0.37
C TRP A 338 5.17 14.79 -1.79
N PRO A 339 3.93 15.18 -2.17
CA PRO A 339 3.33 14.71 -3.42
C PRO A 339 4.06 15.20 -4.68
N ARG A 340 4.69 16.39 -4.68
CA ARG A 340 5.46 16.83 -5.85
C ARG A 340 6.73 16.02 -6.01
N ARG A 341 7.40 15.72 -4.91
CA ARG A 341 8.57 14.85 -4.90
C ARG A 341 8.21 13.43 -5.38
N ALA A 342 7.09 12.89 -4.89
CA ALA A 342 6.56 11.61 -5.36
C ALA A 342 6.32 11.63 -6.88
N ALA A 343 5.68 12.68 -7.41
CA ALA A 343 5.46 12.85 -8.85
C ALA A 343 6.76 12.91 -9.68
N GLU A 344 7.82 13.51 -9.14
CA GLU A 344 9.14 13.52 -9.79
C GLU A 344 9.79 12.14 -9.77
N THR A 345 9.66 11.41 -8.67
CA THR A 345 10.20 10.05 -8.53
C THR A 345 9.46 9.06 -9.44
N LEU A 346 8.13 9.13 -9.53
CA LEU A 346 7.33 8.32 -10.47
C LEU A 346 7.74 8.59 -11.92
N LYS A 347 7.88 9.86 -12.33
CA LYS A 347 8.37 10.19 -13.69
C LYS A 347 9.71 9.56 -14.03
N ILE A 348 10.58 9.29 -13.04
CA ILE A 348 11.83 8.57 -13.28
C ILE A 348 11.56 7.07 -13.43
N ALA A 349 10.69 6.49 -12.59
CA ALA A 349 10.28 5.10 -12.70
C ALA A 349 9.65 4.80 -14.06
N ASP A 350 8.76 5.68 -14.56
CA ASP A 350 8.12 5.56 -15.87
C ASP A 350 9.13 5.46 -17.03
N THR A 351 10.34 6.03 -16.89
CA THR A 351 11.39 5.92 -17.93
C THR A 351 12.12 4.57 -17.95
N LEU A 352 11.89 3.74 -16.94
CA LEU A 352 12.54 2.46 -16.71
C LEU A 352 11.59 1.27 -16.90
N GLU A 353 10.27 1.51 -16.84
CA GLU A 353 9.24 0.48 -16.99
C GLU A 353 8.89 0.18 -18.44
N ASP A 354 8.30 -1.00 -18.64
CA ASP A 354 7.58 -1.32 -19.86
C ASP A 354 6.30 -0.49 -19.92
N GLU A 355 5.88 -0.07 -21.12
CA GLU A 355 4.85 0.97 -21.34
C GLU A 355 3.41 0.64 -20.82
N HIS A 356 3.19 -0.48 -20.10
CA HIS A 356 1.86 -1.00 -19.75
C HIS A 356 1.73 -1.64 -18.34
N ASP A 357 2.17 -0.95 -17.28
CA ASP A 357 1.96 -1.40 -15.89
C ASP A 357 0.74 -0.71 -15.23
N ALA A 358 -0.30 -1.48 -14.90
CA ALA A 358 -1.49 -0.98 -14.21
C ALA A 358 -1.17 -0.37 -12.85
N GLY A 359 -0.21 -0.95 -12.11
CA GLY A 359 0.22 -0.44 -10.82
C GLY A 359 0.80 0.97 -10.93
N ALA A 360 1.58 1.27 -11.97
CA ALA A 360 2.20 2.58 -12.13
C ALA A 360 1.14 3.66 -12.34
N ASN A 361 0.09 3.31 -13.09
CA ASN A 361 -1.08 4.14 -13.28
C ASN A 361 -1.89 4.34 -11.99
N LEU A 362 -1.99 3.34 -11.12
CA LEU A 362 -2.60 3.51 -9.80
C LEU A 362 -1.79 4.50 -8.92
N ASP A 363 -0.46 4.37 -8.90
CA ASP A 363 0.41 5.27 -8.14
C ASP A 363 0.33 6.73 -8.66
N ASP A 364 0.34 6.94 -9.99
CA ASP A 364 0.17 8.27 -10.61
C ASP A 364 -1.22 8.85 -10.29
N ALA A 365 -2.27 8.02 -10.29
CA ALA A 365 -3.61 8.45 -9.91
C ALA A 365 -3.66 8.98 -8.46
N GLU A 366 -3.03 8.27 -7.52
CA GLU A 366 -2.99 8.66 -6.11
C GLU A 366 -2.22 9.98 -5.91
N VAL A 367 -1.04 10.12 -6.53
CA VAL A 367 -0.23 11.34 -6.46
C VAL A 367 -0.99 12.55 -7.03
N ARG A 368 -1.68 12.37 -8.17
CA ARG A 368 -2.49 13.42 -8.79
C ARG A 368 -3.69 13.79 -7.94
N GLY A 369 -4.37 12.81 -7.37
CA GLY A 369 -5.48 13.01 -6.43
C GLY A 369 -5.04 13.86 -5.23
N ALA A 370 -3.88 13.56 -4.64
CA ALA A 370 -3.32 14.29 -3.50
C ALA A 370 -3.00 15.77 -3.78
N VAL A 371 -2.87 16.16 -5.05
CA VAL A 371 -2.67 17.55 -5.46
C VAL A 371 -3.90 18.17 -6.11
N HIS A 372 -5.05 17.50 -6.12
CA HIS A 372 -6.27 17.94 -6.81
C HIS A 372 -6.16 18.02 -8.35
N ASP A 373 -5.26 17.27 -8.98
CA ASP A 373 -5.28 17.01 -10.42
C ASP A 373 -6.25 15.86 -10.74
N TYR A 374 -7.53 16.10 -10.48
CA TYR A 374 -8.58 15.08 -10.57
C TYR A 374 -8.85 14.59 -12.00
N ALA A 375 -8.62 15.44 -13.00
CA ALA A 375 -8.72 15.04 -14.40
C ALA A 375 -7.60 14.07 -14.78
N GLY A 376 -6.36 14.35 -14.35
CA GLY A 376 -5.25 13.43 -14.57
C GLY A 376 -5.39 12.15 -13.76
N ALA A 377 -5.90 12.21 -12.53
CA ALA A 377 -6.15 11.03 -11.71
C ALA A 377 -7.16 10.06 -12.37
N GLN A 378 -8.26 10.58 -12.92
CA GLN A 378 -9.21 9.78 -13.71
C GLN A 378 -8.52 9.15 -14.92
N ALA A 379 -7.72 9.92 -15.67
CA ALA A 379 -7.06 9.41 -16.87
C ALA A 379 -6.07 8.27 -16.58
N ALA A 380 -5.37 8.33 -15.44
CA ALA A 380 -4.48 7.26 -14.99
C ALA A 380 -5.29 6.02 -14.55
N LEU A 381 -6.38 6.19 -13.80
CA LEU A 381 -7.28 5.09 -13.44
C LEU A 381 -7.92 4.41 -14.66
N ASP A 382 -8.31 5.20 -15.68
CA ASP A 382 -8.85 4.66 -16.94
C ASP A 382 -7.82 3.79 -17.67
N GLN A 383 -6.53 4.13 -17.60
CA GLN A 383 -5.45 3.31 -18.15
C GLN A 383 -5.23 2.04 -17.32
N ALA A 384 -5.20 2.15 -15.99
CA ALA A 384 -5.10 0.99 -15.11
C ALA A 384 -6.24 -0.02 -15.37
N GLN A 385 -7.47 0.48 -15.55
CA GLN A 385 -8.63 -0.36 -15.89
C GLN A 385 -8.52 -1.04 -17.26
N GLN A 386 -7.89 -0.40 -18.25
CA GLN A 386 -7.64 -1.03 -19.55
C GLN A 386 -6.56 -2.11 -19.46
N GLN A 387 -5.54 -1.90 -18.61
CA GLN A 387 -4.39 -2.78 -18.47
C GLN A 387 -4.64 -3.97 -17.53
N ALA A 388 -5.58 -3.86 -16.60
CA ALA A 388 -5.89 -4.90 -15.63
C ALA A 388 -7.37 -4.86 -15.19
N GLU A 389 -8.28 -5.08 -16.15
CA GLU A 389 -9.73 -4.88 -15.98
C GLU A 389 -10.38 -5.71 -14.86
N ARG A 390 -9.76 -6.84 -14.47
CA ARG A 390 -10.28 -7.80 -13.47
C ARG A 390 -9.56 -7.71 -12.13
N SER A 391 -8.48 -6.93 -12.05
CA SER A 391 -7.66 -6.85 -10.85
C SER A 391 -8.43 -6.24 -9.69
N GLY A 392 -8.48 -6.95 -8.55
CA GLY A 392 -9.11 -6.43 -7.33
C GLY A 392 -8.50 -5.11 -6.86
N ARG A 393 -7.19 -4.91 -7.05
CA ARG A 393 -6.51 -3.63 -6.73
C ARG A 393 -7.05 -2.46 -7.56
N VAL A 394 -7.34 -2.69 -8.85
CA VAL A 394 -7.92 -1.67 -9.73
C VAL A 394 -9.39 -1.42 -9.35
N GLU A 395 -10.16 -2.47 -9.05
CA GLU A 395 -11.55 -2.36 -8.57
C GLU A 395 -11.63 -1.53 -7.27
N ASP A 396 -10.70 -1.76 -6.32
CA ASP A 396 -10.61 -1.02 -5.07
C ASP A 396 -10.27 0.45 -5.30
N ALA A 397 -9.31 0.74 -6.18
CA ALA A 397 -8.91 2.10 -6.54
C ALA A 397 -10.04 2.87 -7.24
N LEU A 398 -10.75 2.22 -8.18
CA LEU A 398 -11.94 2.80 -8.81
C LEU A 398 -13.07 3.03 -7.80
N SER A 399 -13.27 2.10 -6.87
CA SER A 399 -14.26 2.25 -5.80
C SER A 399 -13.91 3.42 -4.86
N ALA A 400 -12.63 3.60 -4.52
CA ALA A 400 -12.15 4.76 -3.78
C ALA A 400 -12.36 6.06 -4.56
N TRP A 401 -12.08 6.05 -5.85
CA TRP A 401 -12.29 7.20 -6.72
C TRP A 401 -13.77 7.56 -6.89
N ASP A 402 -14.66 6.58 -6.96
CA ASP A 402 -16.10 6.80 -7.02
C ASP A 402 -16.66 7.37 -5.71
N ARG A 403 -16.14 6.93 -4.56
CA ARG A 403 -16.45 7.57 -3.27
C ARG A 403 -15.92 9.00 -3.24
N GLN A 404 -14.66 9.20 -3.66
CA GLN A 404 -14.04 10.52 -3.69
C GLN A 404 -14.83 11.48 -4.58
N ARG A 405 -15.24 11.10 -5.79
CA ARG A 405 -16.03 11.95 -6.68
C ARG A 405 -17.51 12.00 -6.32
N GLY A 406 -18.02 11.06 -5.54
CA GLY A 406 -19.42 10.95 -5.15
C GLY A 406 -19.87 12.03 -4.16
N TRP A 407 -21.06 11.85 -3.60
CA TRP A 407 -21.61 12.71 -2.56
C TRP A 407 -20.73 12.67 -1.30
N GLN A 408 -20.47 13.84 -0.73
CA GLN A 408 -19.75 13.97 0.54
C GLN A 408 -20.70 14.55 1.58
N PHE A 409 -20.73 13.97 2.78
CA PHE A 409 -21.58 14.43 3.87
C PHE A 409 -20.83 14.42 5.19
N ASP A 410 -20.86 15.57 5.86
CA ASP A 410 -20.27 15.76 7.18
C ASP A 410 -21.34 16.24 8.16
N LEU A 411 -21.39 15.62 9.34
CA LEU A 411 -22.20 16.03 10.48
C LEU A 411 -21.33 16.08 11.73
N THR A 412 -21.36 17.20 12.43
CA THR A 412 -20.78 17.35 13.76
C THR A 412 -21.83 17.89 14.71
N HIS A 413 -21.82 17.40 15.94
CA HIS A 413 -22.67 17.89 17.01
C HIS A 413 -21.92 17.88 18.33
N ASP A 414 -21.83 19.05 18.96
CA ASP A 414 -21.18 19.27 20.23
C ASP A 414 -22.22 19.73 21.26
N ASN A 415 -22.11 19.22 22.48
CA ASN A 415 -22.93 19.61 23.62
C ASN A 415 -22.04 19.83 24.84
N GLY A 416 -21.98 21.08 25.29
CA GLY A 416 -21.16 21.51 26.40
C GLY A 416 -21.97 21.83 27.65
N TRP A 417 -21.39 21.51 28.81
CA TRP A 417 -21.91 21.84 30.12
C TRP A 417 -20.77 22.37 31.00
N GLY A 418 -21.01 23.44 31.73
CA GLY A 418 -19.98 24.03 32.56
C GLY A 418 -20.52 25.09 33.49
N ASN A 419 -19.62 25.67 34.27
CA ASN A 419 -19.92 26.82 35.12
C ASN A 419 -19.38 28.12 34.52
N SER A 420 -19.25 28.16 33.19
CA SER A 420 -18.69 29.28 32.47
C SER A 420 -19.78 30.25 31.98
N PRO A 421 -19.95 31.44 32.59
CA PRO A 421 -20.85 32.48 32.10
C PRO A 421 -20.57 32.96 30.67
N ASP A 422 -19.38 32.71 30.11
CA ASP A 422 -19.01 33.17 28.78
C ASP A 422 -19.43 32.25 27.64
N TYR A 423 -19.49 30.94 27.89
CA TYR A 423 -20.08 29.95 26.98
C TYR A 423 -21.54 29.64 27.34
N GLY A 424 -21.97 29.96 28.57
CA GLY A 424 -23.26 29.57 29.14
C GLY A 424 -23.16 28.29 29.98
N ASP A 425 -24.17 28.07 30.83
CA ASP A 425 -24.24 26.87 31.69
C ASP A 425 -24.39 25.59 30.84
N ARG A 426 -25.00 25.75 29.66
CA ARG A 426 -25.13 24.73 28.62
C ARG A 426 -25.05 25.37 27.24
N ASP A 427 -24.27 24.79 26.34
CA ASP A 427 -24.20 25.19 24.95
C ASP A 427 -24.21 23.98 24.02
N GLN A 428 -24.62 24.19 22.78
CA GLN A 428 -24.59 23.16 21.75
C GLN A 428 -24.32 23.79 20.40
N GLU A 429 -23.67 23.04 19.53
CA GLU A 429 -23.41 23.41 18.15
C GLU A 429 -23.60 22.19 17.25
N THR A 430 -24.30 22.37 16.14
CA THR A 430 -24.49 21.35 15.11
C THR A 430 -24.12 21.94 13.77
N GLN A 431 -23.29 21.24 13.02
CA GLN A 431 -22.97 21.60 11.64
C GLN A 431 -23.19 20.40 10.73
N ALA A 432 -23.90 20.62 9.64
CA ALA A 432 -24.13 19.64 8.59
C ALA A 432 -23.73 20.24 7.24
N THR A 433 -22.93 19.52 6.46
CA THR A 433 -22.52 19.89 5.11
C THR A 433 -22.80 18.72 4.17
N LEU A 434 -23.47 19.01 3.05
CA LEU A 434 -23.65 18.07 1.95
C LEU A 434 -23.02 18.67 0.70
N ALA A 435 -22.06 17.97 0.10
CA ALA A 435 -21.47 18.36 -1.17
C ALA A 435 -21.95 17.43 -2.29
N SER A 436 -22.33 18.03 -3.42
CA SER A 436 -22.62 17.31 -4.66
C SER A 436 -21.44 16.47 -5.10
N PRO A 437 -21.63 15.47 -5.98
CA PRO A 437 -20.54 14.86 -6.72
C PRO A 437 -19.68 15.92 -7.42
N LEU A 438 -18.44 15.55 -7.74
CA LEU A 438 -17.49 16.41 -8.43
C LEU A 438 -17.97 16.67 -9.87
N ILE A 439 -18.19 17.94 -10.19
CA ILE A 439 -18.62 18.43 -11.49
C ILE A 439 -17.40 18.86 -12.28
N ASP A 440 -17.23 18.30 -13.46
CA ASP A 440 -16.13 18.63 -14.39
C ASP A 440 -14.75 18.55 -13.72
N HIS A 441 -14.54 17.56 -12.85
CA HIS A 441 -13.28 17.35 -12.10
C HIS A 441 -12.83 18.52 -11.20
N HIS A 442 -13.64 19.58 -11.05
CA HIS A 442 -13.19 20.82 -10.42
C HIS A 442 -14.15 21.37 -9.38
N TRP A 443 -15.45 21.09 -9.46
CA TRP A 443 -16.45 21.85 -8.72
C TRP A 443 -17.39 20.99 -7.88
N ARG A 444 -17.81 21.51 -6.74
CA ARG A 444 -18.94 20.96 -5.97
C ARG A 444 -19.89 22.08 -5.59
N VAL A 445 -21.19 21.76 -5.59
CA VAL A 445 -22.20 22.59 -4.95
C VAL A 445 -22.39 22.09 -3.53
N LEU A 446 -22.48 23.01 -2.58
CA LEU A 446 -22.61 22.74 -1.15
C LEU A 446 -24.00 23.14 -0.67
N ALA A 447 -24.57 22.33 0.23
CA ALA A 447 -25.68 22.70 1.10
C ALA A 447 -25.21 22.62 2.55
N LEU A 448 -25.45 23.69 3.32
CA LEU A 448 -24.93 23.82 4.67
C LEU A 448 -26.05 24.16 5.66
N ALA A 449 -26.01 23.58 6.85
CA ALA A 449 -26.82 23.96 7.99
C ALA A 449 -25.95 24.07 9.23
N ARG A 450 -26.10 25.16 9.98
CA ARG A 450 -25.39 25.41 11.24
C ARG A 450 -26.40 25.89 12.28
N ALA A 451 -26.43 25.25 13.43
CA ALA A 451 -27.28 25.62 14.55
C ALA A 451 -26.44 25.66 15.82
N SER A 452 -26.42 26.79 16.51
CA SER A 452 -25.70 26.95 17.77
C SER A 452 -26.64 27.57 18.80
N SER A 453 -26.59 27.13 20.05
CA SER A 453 -27.38 27.76 21.12
C SER A 453 -26.67 27.70 22.47
N ALA A 454 -26.96 28.66 23.34
CA ALA A 454 -26.41 28.72 24.69
C ALA A 454 -27.45 29.19 25.71
N ALA A 455 -27.42 28.60 26.90
CA ALA A 455 -28.14 29.03 28.09
C ALA A 455 -27.25 29.95 28.92
N LEU A 456 -27.43 31.26 28.75
CA LEU A 456 -26.64 32.29 29.43
C LEU A 456 -27.37 32.79 30.71
N PRO A 457 -26.66 33.42 31.66
CA PRO A 457 -27.29 34.07 32.81
C PRO A 457 -28.38 35.09 32.43
N GLU A 458 -28.22 35.76 31.29
CA GLU A 458 -29.18 36.75 30.80
C GLU A 458 -30.35 36.12 30.04
N GLY A 459 -30.30 34.82 29.74
CA GLY A 459 -31.31 34.01 29.07
C GLY A 459 -30.78 33.24 27.85
N HIS A 460 -31.66 32.47 27.21
CA HIS A 460 -31.32 31.62 26.06
C HIS A 460 -31.01 32.43 24.79
N VAL A 461 -29.97 32.05 24.04
CA VAL A 461 -29.60 32.60 22.72
C VAL A 461 -29.39 31.46 21.70
N ALA A 462 -29.70 31.72 20.44
CA ALA A 462 -29.48 30.77 19.34
C ALA A 462 -29.03 31.48 18.06
N ARG A 463 -28.23 30.80 17.25
CA ARG A 463 -27.76 31.21 15.93
C ARG A 463 -27.98 30.04 14.97
N ASP A 464 -28.97 30.19 14.11
CA ASP A 464 -29.34 29.17 13.14
C ASP A 464 -29.15 29.72 11.73
N ARG A 465 -28.48 28.96 10.87
CA ARG A 465 -28.16 29.35 9.50
C ARG A 465 -28.28 28.16 8.56
N GLY A 466 -28.81 28.42 7.37
CA GLY A 466 -28.92 27.43 6.30
C GLY A 466 -28.58 28.10 4.99
N GLY A 467 -27.74 27.46 4.18
CA GLY A 467 -27.14 28.13 3.02
C GLY A 467 -26.67 27.20 1.92
N LEU A 468 -26.18 27.83 0.85
CA LEU A 468 -25.60 27.16 -0.30
C LEU A 468 -24.22 27.74 -0.59
N GLY A 469 -23.36 26.92 -1.20
CA GLY A 469 -22.02 27.31 -1.58
C GLY A 469 -21.53 26.59 -2.83
N VAL A 470 -20.35 27.01 -3.27
CA VAL A 470 -19.57 26.32 -4.30
C VAL A 470 -18.16 26.13 -3.78
N GLN A 471 -17.61 24.93 -3.98
CA GLN A 471 -16.22 24.59 -3.72
C GLN A 471 -15.52 24.29 -5.05
N GLY A 472 -14.30 24.81 -5.22
CA GLY A 472 -13.47 24.61 -6.40
C GLY A 472 -12.13 23.97 -6.05
N PHE A 473 -11.64 23.12 -6.95
CA PHE A 473 -10.39 22.39 -6.86
C PHE A 473 -9.56 22.60 -8.13
N MET A 474 -8.31 22.98 -7.94
CA MET A 474 -7.30 23.09 -9.01
C MET A 474 -5.99 22.51 -8.46
N PRO A 475 -5.02 22.13 -9.31
CA PRO A 475 -3.75 21.62 -8.83
C PRO A 475 -3.14 22.50 -7.73
N HIS A 476 -2.99 21.93 -6.53
CA HIS A 476 -2.50 22.55 -5.29
C HIS A 476 -3.38 23.62 -4.64
N TRP A 477 -4.58 23.86 -5.14
CA TRP A 477 -5.53 24.84 -4.65
C TRP A 477 -6.88 24.20 -4.33
N SER A 478 -7.50 24.65 -3.25
CA SER A 478 -8.94 24.53 -3.07
C SER A 478 -9.50 25.85 -2.57
N PHE A 479 -10.75 26.15 -2.90
CA PHE A 479 -11.41 27.37 -2.45
C PHE A 479 -12.92 27.16 -2.36
N TYR A 480 -13.58 28.03 -1.61
CA TYR A 480 -15.03 28.01 -1.50
C TYR A 480 -15.59 29.42 -1.40
N VAL A 481 -16.84 29.56 -1.82
CA VAL A 481 -17.68 30.75 -1.59
C VAL A 481 -19.07 30.27 -1.23
N GLN A 482 -19.66 30.84 -0.18
CA GLN A 482 -20.98 30.44 0.28
C GLN A 482 -21.77 31.58 0.92
N ALA A 483 -23.09 31.41 0.94
CA ALA A 483 -24.02 32.34 1.55
C ALA A 483 -24.95 31.58 2.50
N LEU A 484 -24.95 31.98 3.77
CA LEU A 484 -25.74 31.38 4.84
C LEU A 484 -26.69 32.43 5.45
N PRO A 485 -27.90 32.58 4.88
CA PRO A 485 -28.98 33.33 5.52
C PRO A 485 -29.23 32.90 6.97
N SER A 486 -29.47 33.88 7.82
CA SER A 486 -29.89 33.68 9.21
C SER A 486 -31.35 33.22 9.26
N ALA A 487 -31.60 32.16 10.04
CA ALA A 487 -32.93 31.72 10.46
C ALA A 487 -33.27 32.18 11.89
N ASP A 488 -32.31 32.73 12.64
CA ASP A 488 -32.53 33.28 13.99
C ASP A 488 -33.16 34.69 14.00
N HIS A 489 -33.52 35.15 15.21
CA HIS A 489 -34.15 36.45 15.44
C HIS A 489 -33.22 37.52 16.02
N TYR A 490 -31.95 37.21 16.30
CA TYR A 490 -31.04 38.10 17.02
C TYR A 490 -30.33 39.07 16.07
N VAL A 491 -29.57 38.54 15.12
CA VAL A 491 -28.72 39.35 14.24
C VAL A 491 -29.34 39.55 12.86
N ARG A 492 -30.11 38.56 12.36
CA ARG A 492 -30.82 38.60 11.07
C ARG A 492 -29.94 39.04 9.88
N ARG A 493 -28.68 38.60 9.85
CA ARG A 493 -27.76 38.87 8.74
C ARG A 493 -27.42 37.59 8.00
N THR A 494 -27.44 37.68 6.68
CA THR A 494 -26.80 36.68 5.82
C THR A 494 -25.30 36.73 6.02
N ASP A 495 -24.69 35.57 6.21
CA ASP A 495 -23.24 35.45 6.21
C ASP A 495 -22.72 35.01 4.85
N PHE A 496 -21.93 35.87 4.22
CA PHE A 496 -21.10 35.53 3.09
C PHE A 496 -19.74 35.09 3.59
N GLU A 497 -19.34 33.89 3.22
CA GLU A 497 -18.06 33.30 3.57
C GLU A 497 -17.28 32.98 2.28
N ALA A 498 -15.97 33.18 2.34
CA ALA A 498 -15.07 32.78 1.28
C ALA A 498 -13.73 32.39 1.88
N GLY A 499 -13.12 31.35 1.34
CA GLY A 499 -11.81 30.91 1.79
C GLY A 499 -11.07 30.12 0.72
N PHE A 500 -9.77 29.94 0.95
CA PHE A 500 -8.92 29.12 0.09
C PHE A 500 -7.82 28.43 0.89
N ASN A 501 -7.34 27.32 0.32
CA ASN A 501 -6.13 26.63 0.73
C ASN A 501 -5.20 26.53 -0.48
N TRP A 502 -3.93 26.83 -0.27
CA TRP A 502 -2.88 26.72 -1.26
C TRP A 502 -1.70 25.95 -0.70
N ALA A 503 -1.40 24.79 -1.28
CA ALA A 503 -0.14 24.11 -1.04
C ALA A 503 0.95 24.79 -1.89
N ILE A 504 1.74 25.68 -1.30
CA ILE A 504 2.81 26.43 -1.97
C ILE A 504 3.93 25.49 -2.43
N SER A 505 4.28 24.53 -1.56
CA SER A 505 5.24 23.45 -1.81
C SER A 505 4.85 22.24 -0.97
N ASP A 506 5.61 21.16 -1.04
CA ASP A 506 5.41 19.97 -0.22
C ASP A 506 5.57 20.24 1.28
N ARG A 507 6.17 21.38 1.64
CA ARG A 507 6.42 21.74 3.03
C ARG A 507 5.67 22.97 3.51
N TRP A 508 5.06 23.73 2.61
CA TRP A 508 4.43 25.00 2.96
C TRP A 508 3.02 25.06 2.42
N SER A 509 2.06 25.36 3.28
CA SER A 509 0.69 25.67 2.89
C SER A 509 0.23 26.98 3.50
N TRP A 510 -0.71 27.62 2.81
CA TRP A 510 -1.36 28.85 3.23
C TRP A 510 -2.87 28.67 3.13
N SER A 511 -3.58 28.95 4.22
CA SER A 511 -5.05 29.01 4.24
C SER A 511 -5.53 30.41 4.64
N SER A 512 -6.65 30.85 4.07
CA SER A 512 -7.34 32.06 4.51
C SER A 512 -8.84 31.90 4.43
N ASP A 513 -9.54 32.47 5.40
CA ASP A 513 -10.99 32.45 5.54
C ASP A 513 -11.49 33.84 5.90
N TRP A 514 -12.58 34.25 5.27
CA TRP A 514 -13.25 35.50 5.52
C TRP A 514 -14.74 35.25 5.71
N ALA A 515 -15.34 35.89 6.71
CA ALA A 515 -16.78 35.88 6.91
C ALA A 515 -17.31 37.30 7.15
N SER A 516 -18.49 37.58 6.62
CA SER A 516 -19.17 38.86 6.78
C SER A 516 -19.90 39.00 8.12
N ALA A 517 -20.26 37.88 8.74
CA ALA A 517 -20.99 37.74 9.99
C ALA A 517 -20.53 36.48 10.75
N GLY A 518 -19.21 36.32 10.93
CA GLY A 518 -18.54 35.06 11.26
C GLY A 518 -18.96 34.37 12.56
N ALA A 519 -18.74 33.06 12.58
CA ALA A 519 -19.10 32.19 13.69
C ALA A 519 -18.30 32.46 14.97
N ASP A 520 -17.09 33.00 14.85
CA ASP A 520 -16.16 33.33 15.95
C ASP A 520 -16.69 34.44 16.89
N VAL A 521 -17.74 35.17 16.47
CA VAL A 521 -18.44 36.12 17.34
C VAL A 521 -19.20 35.35 18.43
N PRO A 522 -18.92 35.58 19.73
CA PRO A 522 -19.53 34.83 20.82
C PRO A 522 -21.07 34.92 20.80
N LEU A 523 -21.75 33.81 21.10
CA LEU A 523 -23.22 33.79 21.19
C LEU A 523 -23.77 34.81 22.19
N ARG A 524 -23.06 35.03 23.30
CA ARG A 524 -23.38 36.08 24.27
C ARG A 524 -23.37 37.49 23.64
N ALA A 525 -22.46 37.79 22.73
CA ALA A 525 -22.47 39.06 21.99
C ALA A 525 -23.69 39.17 21.06
N GLN A 526 -24.06 38.07 20.41
CA GLN A 526 -25.21 38.02 19.50
C GLN A 526 -26.54 38.26 20.21
N ARG A 527 -26.67 37.82 21.47
CA ARG A 527 -27.84 38.15 22.32
C ARG A 527 -28.11 39.66 22.35
N TYR A 528 -27.06 40.47 22.31
CA TYR A 528 -27.14 41.94 22.30
C TYR A 528 -27.18 42.54 20.87
N GLY A 529 -27.44 41.74 19.84
CA GLY A 529 -27.47 42.18 18.45
C GLY A 529 -26.10 42.49 17.87
N ILE A 530 -25.02 42.03 18.50
CA ILE A 530 -23.65 42.28 18.07
C ILE A 530 -23.21 41.15 17.14
N THR A 531 -22.69 41.52 15.97
CA THR A 531 -22.11 40.61 14.98
C THR A 531 -20.77 41.17 14.50
N GLY A 532 -20.06 40.48 13.62
CA GLY A 532 -18.72 40.89 13.23
C GLY A 532 -18.25 40.25 11.94
N LYS A 533 -17.37 40.99 11.24
CA LYS A 533 -16.62 40.46 10.11
C LYS A 533 -15.37 39.80 10.65
N THR A 534 -15.09 38.56 10.25
CA THR A 534 -13.90 37.82 10.67
C THR A 534 -12.98 37.61 9.49
N PHE A 535 -11.68 37.59 9.75
CA PHE A 535 -10.66 37.25 8.77
C PHE A 535 -9.58 36.45 9.48
N ASN A 536 -9.40 35.22 9.04
CA ASN A 536 -8.45 34.25 9.57
C ASN A 536 -7.45 33.90 8.46
N THR A 537 -6.17 33.82 8.78
CA THR A 537 -5.16 33.36 7.84
C THR A 537 -4.08 32.57 8.56
N ALA A 538 -3.62 31.48 7.97
CA ALA A 538 -2.60 30.64 8.58
C ALA A 538 -1.57 30.18 7.55
N VAL A 539 -0.31 30.17 7.98
CA VAL A 539 0.78 29.53 7.24
C VAL A 539 1.25 28.33 8.03
N GLN A 540 1.37 27.19 7.36
CA GLN A 540 1.87 25.96 7.96
C GLN A 540 3.14 25.51 7.24
N TRP A 541 4.16 25.21 8.04
CA TRP A 541 5.33 24.46 7.62
C TRP A 541 5.19 23.02 8.11
N ARG A 542 5.22 22.04 7.20
CA ARG A 542 5.25 20.62 7.53
C ARG A 542 6.52 20.03 6.96
N ALA A 543 7.43 19.58 7.81
CA ALA A 543 8.64 18.91 7.35
C ALA A 543 8.28 17.53 6.77
N SER A 544 7.42 16.79 7.49
CA SER A 544 6.86 15.49 7.13
C SER A 544 5.74 15.09 8.10
N GLU A 545 5.31 13.83 8.14
CA GLU A 545 4.46 13.21 9.17
C GLU A 545 4.95 13.41 10.62
N LEU A 546 6.24 13.68 10.82
CA LEU A 546 6.84 13.77 12.15
C LEU A 546 6.88 15.18 12.73
N THR A 547 6.83 16.23 11.92
CA THR A 547 7.09 17.59 12.41
C THR A 547 6.31 18.62 11.61
N SER A 548 5.58 19.47 12.33
CA SER A 548 4.91 20.62 11.75
C SER A 548 4.95 21.84 12.67
N ALA A 549 4.89 23.01 12.07
CA ALA A 549 4.70 24.28 12.73
C ALA A 549 3.59 25.07 12.00
N ARG A 550 2.72 25.73 12.74
CA ARG A 550 1.64 26.56 12.18
C ARG A 550 1.65 27.91 12.86
N LEU A 551 1.45 28.98 12.07
CA LEU A 551 1.19 30.32 12.57
C LEU A 551 -0.13 30.80 11.99
N ALA A 552 -1.13 30.96 12.85
CA ALA A 552 -2.43 31.53 12.52
C ALA A 552 -2.52 32.97 13.04
N LEU A 553 -3.12 33.84 12.24
CA LEU A 553 -3.41 35.25 12.54
C LEU A 553 -4.88 35.50 12.28
N TYR A 554 -5.53 36.27 13.14
CA TYR A 554 -6.92 36.63 12.95
C TYR A 554 -7.21 38.08 13.29
N ARG A 555 -8.27 38.61 12.66
CA ARG A 555 -8.77 39.96 12.89
C ARG A 555 -10.28 40.01 12.72
N ASP A 556 -10.96 40.37 13.79
CA ASP A 556 -12.41 40.49 13.83
C ASP A 556 -12.83 41.94 14.06
N ARG A 557 -13.82 42.39 13.30
CA ARG A 557 -14.42 43.72 13.45
C ARG A 557 -15.88 43.57 13.82
N PHE A 558 -16.17 43.82 15.09
CA PHE A 558 -17.51 43.76 15.66
C PHE A 558 -18.32 45.02 15.29
N THR A 559 -19.65 44.89 15.25
CA THR A 559 -20.57 45.99 14.95
C THR A 559 -20.70 46.99 16.09
N ASP A 560 -20.27 46.61 17.29
CA ASP A 560 -20.26 47.47 18.47
C ASP A 560 -19.02 48.38 18.55
N GLY A 561 -18.11 48.29 17.57
CA GLY A 561 -16.87 49.06 17.46
C GLY A 561 -15.62 48.32 17.94
N ASN A 562 -15.75 47.17 18.60
CA ASN A 562 -14.59 46.38 19.01
C ASN A 562 -13.83 45.80 17.80
N VAL A 563 -12.50 45.85 17.85
CA VAL A 563 -11.61 45.17 16.92
C VAL A 563 -10.75 44.21 17.72
N ARG A 564 -10.97 42.92 17.48
CA ARG A 564 -10.16 41.83 18.04
C ARG A 564 -9.06 41.48 17.05
N LYS A 565 -7.86 41.27 17.55
CA LYS A 565 -6.73 40.75 16.77
C LYS A 565 -6.03 39.72 17.62
N GLY A 566 -5.61 38.62 17.01
CA GLY A 566 -4.79 37.67 17.72
C GLY A 566 -3.97 36.80 16.79
N TRP A 567 -3.22 35.93 17.43
CA TRP A 567 -2.34 34.99 16.77
C TRP A 567 -2.24 33.72 17.61
N GLN A 568 -1.94 32.61 16.94
CA GLN A 568 -1.64 31.33 17.55
C GLN A 568 -0.49 30.69 16.78
N ALA A 569 0.48 30.16 17.53
CA ALA A 569 1.60 29.42 17.00
C ALA A 569 1.63 28.02 17.62
N ASP A 570 1.68 27.01 16.77
CA ASP A 570 1.69 25.61 17.15
C ASP A 570 2.98 24.97 16.65
N PHE A 571 3.60 24.12 17.46
CA PHE A 571 4.68 23.23 17.04
C PHE A 571 4.36 21.83 17.50
N VAL A 572 4.37 20.86 16.58
CA VAL A 572 4.07 19.45 16.86
C VAL A 572 5.23 18.59 16.37
N GLN A 573 5.62 17.63 17.21
CA GLN A 573 6.65 16.65 16.93
C GLN A 573 6.15 15.25 17.32
N ARG A 574 6.22 14.30 16.39
CA ARG A 574 6.07 12.87 16.70
C ARG A 574 7.24 12.41 17.55
N LEU A 575 6.93 11.98 18.76
CA LEU A 575 7.90 11.51 19.77
C LEU A 575 8.04 9.99 19.73
N HIS A 576 6.98 9.29 19.34
CA HIS A 576 6.98 7.83 19.19
C HIS A 576 6.05 7.39 18.06
N THR A 577 6.53 6.44 17.28
CA THR A 577 5.76 5.63 16.33
C THR A 577 6.05 4.18 16.66
N GLY A 578 5.01 3.36 16.74
CA GLY A 578 5.13 1.91 16.89
C GLY A 578 3.87 1.21 16.43
N PRO A 579 3.82 -0.14 16.51
CA PRO A 579 2.70 -0.92 15.99
C PRO A 579 1.41 -0.52 16.69
N ASN A 580 0.49 0.05 15.92
CA ASN A 580 -0.83 0.53 16.36
C ASN A 580 -0.82 1.72 17.30
N LEU A 581 0.33 2.36 17.56
CA LEU A 581 0.47 3.43 18.55
C LEU A 581 1.33 4.58 18.04
N SER A 582 0.84 5.80 18.17
CA SER A 582 1.65 7.00 17.96
C SER A 582 1.46 8.00 19.09
N PHE A 583 2.53 8.74 19.39
CA PHE A 583 2.51 9.81 20.37
C PHE A 583 3.16 11.07 19.80
N ASP A 584 2.37 12.14 19.72
CA ASP A 584 2.81 13.48 19.39
C ASP A 584 2.94 14.32 20.66
N GLY A 585 4.00 15.08 20.75
CA GLY A 585 4.16 16.15 21.72
C GLY A 585 4.29 17.49 21.02
N GLY A 586 3.82 18.55 21.66
CA GLY A 586 3.83 19.87 21.06
C GLY A 586 3.82 21.01 22.06
N VAL A 587 3.86 22.22 21.51
CA VAL A 587 3.70 23.47 22.22
C VAL A 587 2.72 24.34 21.44
N GLU A 588 1.80 24.95 22.17
CA GLU A 588 0.87 25.96 21.66
C GLU A 588 1.13 27.27 22.39
N VAL A 589 1.24 28.37 21.65
CA VAL A 589 1.33 29.72 22.22
C VAL A 589 0.38 30.63 21.47
N SER A 590 -0.44 31.38 22.21
CA SER A 590 -1.40 32.29 21.60
C SER A 590 -1.44 33.63 22.32
N GLY A 591 -2.04 34.62 21.67
CA GLY A 591 -2.45 35.84 22.35
C GLY A 591 -3.37 36.70 21.51
N SER A 592 -4.24 37.44 22.19
CA SER A 592 -5.20 38.35 21.56
C SER A 592 -5.16 39.74 22.19
N THR A 593 -5.74 40.69 21.47
CA THR A 593 -5.96 42.06 21.91
C THR A 593 -7.33 42.52 21.43
N ASN A 594 -8.04 43.26 22.28
CA ASN A 594 -9.30 43.90 21.94
C ASN A 594 -9.15 45.42 22.06
N SER A 595 -9.72 46.16 21.12
CA SER A 595 -9.66 47.64 21.13
C SER A 595 -10.55 48.26 22.22
N GLU A 596 -11.55 47.51 22.68
CA GLU A 596 -12.57 47.95 23.63
C GLU A 596 -12.67 46.92 24.76
N THR A 597 -12.97 47.32 26.00
CA THR A 597 -12.94 46.40 27.15
C THR A 597 -14.26 46.33 27.93
N ASN A 598 -15.13 47.33 27.81
CA ASN A 598 -16.42 47.34 28.49
C ASN A 598 -17.51 46.79 27.56
N ARG A 599 -17.58 45.46 27.45
CA ARG A 599 -18.47 44.74 26.53
C ARG A 599 -19.31 43.70 27.27
N PRO A 600 -20.51 43.35 26.78
CA PRO A 600 -21.39 42.39 27.45
C PRO A 600 -21.02 40.91 27.18
N TYR A 601 -19.77 40.65 26.79
CA TYR A 601 -19.21 39.34 26.46
C TYR A 601 -17.73 39.32 26.85
N PHE A 602 -17.13 38.14 26.99
CA PHE A 602 -15.71 38.01 27.28
C PHE A 602 -14.84 38.76 26.27
N ASN A 603 -14.19 39.82 26.73
CA ASN A 603 -13.46 40.74 25.86
C ASN A 603 -12.25 41.37 26.56
N PRO A 604 -11.27 40.56 26.99
CA PRO A 604 -10.10 41.04 27.70
C PRO A 604 -9.31 42.03 26.83
N ARG A 605 -8.71 43.05 27.45
CA ARG A 605 -7.88 44.04 26.71
C ARG A 605 -6.75 43.36 25.94
N TRP A 606 -6.12 42.40 26.60
CA TRP A 606 -5.21 41.45 26.00
C TRP A 606 -5.17 40.20 26.86
N ASP A 607 -4.89 39.09 26.20
CA ASP A 607 -4.62 37.82 26.83
C ASP A 607 -3.49 37.08 26.11
N ARG A 608 -2.90 36.11 26.82
CA ARG A 608 -1.86 35.22 26.29
C ARG A 608 -2.00 33.85 26.92
N SER A 609 -1.74 32.81 26.14
CA SER A 609 -1.64 31.45 26.64
C SER A 609 -0.38 30.77 26.13
N TYR A 610 0.11 29.82 26.91
CA TYR A 610 1.16 28.91 26.49
C TYR A 610 0.93 27.54 27.13
N ALA A 611 0.90 26.50 26.31
CA ALA A 611 0.65 25.12 26.71
C ALA A 611 1.68 24.16 26.12
N VAL A 612 2.01 23.13 26.87
CA VAL A 612 2.54 21.88 26.32
C VAL A 612 1.35 21.00 25.96
N THR A 613 1.38 20.43 24.77
CA THR A 613 0.30 19.59 24.23
C THR A 613 0.80 18.17 23.99
N GLY A 614 -0.12 17.21 24.00
CA GLY A 614 0.20 15.85 23.58
C GLY A 614 -1.02 15.12 23.05
N VAL A 615 -0.78 14.24 22.07
CA VAL A 615 -1.79 13.40 21.43
C VAL A 615 -1.27 11.97 21.39
N LEU A 616 -1.99 11.07 22.07
CA LEU A 616 -1.77 9.63 22.00
C LEU A 616 -2.87 9.02 21.13
N GLN A 617 -2.50 8.38 20.03
CA GLN A 617 -3.44 7.71 19.13
C GLN A 617 -3.12 6.22 19.08
N ASN A 618 -4.15 5.39 19.25
CA ASN A 618 -4.02 3.93 19.25
C ASN A 618 -5.09 3.27 18.36
N VAL A 619 -4.67 2.34 17.51
CA VAL A 619 -5.57 1.46 16.77
C VAL A 619 -6.04 0.34 17.70
N LEU A 620 -7.35 0.26 17.94
CA LEU A 620 -7.98 -0.77 18.77
C LEU A 620 -8.25 -2.04 17.97
N ASN A 621 -8.71 -1.89 16.73
CA ASN A 621 -9.00 -2.99 15.83
C ASN A 621 -8.89 -2.52 14.38
N GLN A 622 -8.39 -3.39 13.51
CA GLN A 622 -8.37 -3.23 12.06
C GLN A 622 -8.80 -4.55 11.42
N TYR A 623 -9.60 -4.48 10.37
CA TYR A 623 -9.97 -5.61 9.54
C TYR A 623 -10.32 -5.08 8.15
N ASP A 624 -9.44 -5.29 7.18
CA ASP A 624 -9.59 -4.70 5.84
C ASP A 624 -9.86 -3.17 5.99
N SER A 625 -10.85 -2.60 5.30
CA SER A 625 -11.33 -1.22 5.34
C SER A 625 -11.98 -0.80 6.66
N ARG A 626 -12.15 -1.71 7.62
CA ARG A 626 -12.74 -1.39 8.94
C ARG A 626 -11.65 -1.02 9.93
N LEU A 627 -11.78 0.16 10.52
CA LEU A 627 -10.79 0.69 11.45
C LEU A 627 -11.47 1.26 12.69
N TRP A 628 -10.98 0.90 13.87
CA TRP A 628 -11.39 1.49 15.14
C TRP A 628 -10.17 2.08 15.84
N THR A 629 -10.17 3.39 16.03
CA THR A 629 -9.09 4.10 16.73
C THR A 629 -9.62 4.76 18.00
N GLN A 630 -8.74 4.95 18.97
CA GLN A 630 -8.94 5.80 20.13
C GLN A 630 -7.86 6.88 20.17
N ARG A 631 -8.22 8.05 20.68
CA ARG A 631 -7.35 9.21 20.75
C ARG A 631 -7.50 9.88 22.12
N PHE A 632 -6.36 10.13 22.77
CA PHE A 632 -6.29 10.90 24.00
C PHE A 632 -5.46 12.17 23.74
N GLU A 633 -6.00 13.32 24.09
CA GLU A 633 -5.37 14.62 23.89
C GLU A 633 -5.29 15.34 25.22
N PHE A 634 -4.21 16.06 25.46
CA PHE A 634 -4.08 16.92 26.63
C PHE A 634 -3.32 18.20 26.30
N ALA A 635 -3.65 19.27 27.01
CA ALA A 635 -2.87 20.49 27.03
C ALA A 635 -2.75 20.98 28.47
N ILE A 636 -1.54 21.38 28.89
CA ILE A 636 -1.30 21.93 30.23
C ILE A 636 -0.42 23.15 30.07
N GLY A 637 -0.82 24.26 30.68
CA GLY A 637 -0.20 25.54 30.43
C GLY A 637 -0.57 26.62 31.44
N ARG A 638 -0.37 27.86 31.00
CA ARG A 638 -0.79 29.05 31.72
C ARG A 638 -1.55 30.00 30.81
N TYR A 639 -2.48 30.71 31.43
CA TYR A 639 -3.24 31.80 30.84
C TYR A 639 -2.96 33.09 31.60
N GLU A 640 -2.75 34.17 30.87
CA GLU A 640 -2.45 35.50 31.39
C GLU A 640 -3.42 36.50 30.77
N GLU A 641 -4.11 37.25 31.63
CA GLU A 641 -5.11 38.24 31.22
C GLU A 641 -4.80 39.60 31.84
N ARG A 642 -5.05 40.67 31.08
CA ARG A 642 -4.80 42.03 31.59
C ARG A 642 -5.66 42.34 32.83
N ASN A 643 -5.01 42.81 33.89
CA ASN A 643 -5.59 43.22 35.18
C ASN A 643 -6.00 42.06 36.09
N PHE A 644 -5.71 40.83 35.70
CA PHE A 644 -5.90 39.63 36.51
C PHE A 644 -4.56 38.91 36.74
N ALA A 645 -4.52 38.03 37.73
CA ALA A 645 -3.35 37.18 37.96
C ALA A 645 -3.31 36.05 36.92
N SER A 646 -2.09 35.65 36.52
CA SER A 646 -1.89 34.46 35.68
C SER A 646 -2.41 33.20 36.41
N GLY A 647 -3.06 32.30 35.70
CA GLY A 647 -3.50 31.01 36.26
C GLY A 647 -3.12 29.82 35.39
N VAL A 648 -3.35 28.63 35.92
CA VAL A 648 -3.09 27.38 35.20
C VAL A 648 -4.26 27.13 34.24
N MET A 649 -3.95 26.70 33.03
CA MET A 649 -4.93 26.13 32.12
C MET A 649 -4.62 24.66 31.88
N ALA A 650 -5.67 23.84 31.81
CA ALA A 650 -5.57 22.43 31.47
C ALA A 650 -6.76 22.00 30.62
N SER A 651 -6.51 21.12 29.65
CA SER A 651 -7.56 20.40 28.94
C SER A 651 -7.16 18.93 28.77
N ALA A 652 -8.17 18.08 28.70
CA ALA A 652 -8.04 16.66 28.40
C ALA A 652 -9.21 16.22 27.54
N ARG A 653 -8.96 15.37 26.54
CA ARG A 653 -9.98 14.81 25.66
C ARG A 653 -9.72 13.33 25.47
N TYR A 654 -10.78 12.54 25.50
CA TYR A 654 -10.77 11.15 25.06
C TYR A 654 -11.86 10.96 24.01
N GLY A 655 -11.53 10.33 22.90
CA GLY A 655 -12.50 10.01 21.87
C GLY A 655 -12.13 8.77 21.07
N GLN A 656 -13.09 8.30 20.28
CA GLN A 656 -12.91 7.17 19.37
C GLN A 656 -13.47 7.50 18.00
N MET A 657 -12.87 6.88 16.98
CA MET A 657 -13.36 6.93 15.60
C MET A 657 -13.52 5.51 15.08
N PHE A 658 -14.71 5.20 14.56
CA PHE A 658 -15.08 3.93 13.99
C PHE A 658 -15.39 4.10 12.50
N GLN A 659 -14.55 3.51 11.66
CA GLN A 659 -14.79 3.35 10.23
C GLN A 659 -15.48 2.01 10.00
N ALA A 660 -16.76 2.06 9.65
CA ALA A 660 -17.61 0.87 9.50
C ALA A 660 -17.31 0.11 8.18
N HIS A 661 -16.98 0.87 7.14
CA HIS A 661 -16.46 0.44 5.85
C HIS A 661 -15.75 1.65 5.20
N ALA A 662 -15.10 1.43 4.06
CA ALA A 662 -14.48 2.51 3.30
C ALA A 662 -15.47 3.65 3.02
N GLY A 663 -15.08 4.86 3.43
CA GLY A 663 -15.86 6.09 3.28
C GLY A 663 -17.07 6.29 4.20
N LEU A 664 -17.23 5.50 5.28
CA LEU A 664 -18.20 5.79 6.34
C LEU A 664 -17.54 5.75 7.72
N ARG A 665 -17.49 6.91 8.38
CA ARG A 665 -16.84 7.09 9.67
C ARG A 665 -17.78 7.73 10.69
N PHE A 666 -17.72 7.24 11.93
CA PHE A 666 -18.41 7.81 13.08
C PHE A 666 -17.40 8.12 14.18
N GLY A 667 -17.56 9.27 14.84
CA GLY A 667 -16.71 9.67 15.95
C GLY A 667 -17.53 10.08 17.17
N TRP A 668 -16.94 9.91 18.34
CA TRP A 668 -17.43 10.51 19.58
C TRP A 668 -16.27 10.90 20.48
N GLY A 669 -16.47 11.91 21.30
CA GLY A 669 -15.45 12.39 22.23
C GLY A 669 -16.04 13.05 23.47
N VAL A 670 -15.27 12.99 24.56
CA VAL A 670 -15.52 13.75 25.78
C VAL A 670 -14.29 14.59 26.08
N SER A 671 -14.48 15.89 26.17
CA SER A 671 -13.44 16.87 26.44
C SER A 671 -13.72 17.60 27.73
N TRP A 672 -12.70 17.84 28.54
CA TRP A 672 -12.73 18.65 29.74
C TRP A 672 -11.74 19.80 29.59
N HIS A 673 -12.17 21.01 29.91
CA HIS A 673 -11.38 22.23 29.86
C HIS A 673 -11.46 22.94 31.20
N TRP A 674 -10.34 23.47 31.65
CA TRP A 674 -10.22 24.19 32.92
C TRP A 674 -9.23 25.33 32.78
N GLN A 675 -9.72 26.57 32.85
CA GLN A 675 -8.86 27.75 32.74
C GLN A 675 -9.48 28.98 33.41
N PRO A 676 -8.67 29.98 33.78
CA PRO A 676 -9.18 31.22 34.37
C PRO A 676 -9.74 32.19 33.33
N TYR A 677 -10.94 32.70 33.60
CA TYR A 677 -11.56 33.84 32.90
C TYR A 677 -11.88 34.92 33.93
N ASP A 678 -11.54 36.19 33.66
CA ASP A 678 -11.74 37.30 34.61
C ASP A 678 -11.15 36.99 36.01
N GLY A 679 -10.04 36.24 36.04
CA GLY A 679 -9.34 35.81 37.25
C GLY A 679 -9.99 34.65 38.03
N ARG A 680 -11.07 34.03 37.55
CA ARG A 680 -11.72 32.88 38.19
C ARG A 680 -11.63 31.65 37.29
N HIS A 681 -11.29 30.51 37.88
CA HIS A 681 -11.23 29.26 37.11
C HIS A 681 -12.64 28.77 36.79
N GLU A 682 -12.84 28.46 35.52
CA GLU A 682 -14.07 27.88 35.00
C GLU A 682 -13.76 26.52 34.39
N SER A 683 -14.73 25.62 34.44
CA SER A 683 -14.64 24.26 33.94
C SER A 683 -15.75 24.03 32.92
N ARG A 684 -15.41 23.40 31.80
CA ARG A 684 -16.36 23.01 30.76
C ARG A 684 -16.10 21.58 30.32
N VAL A 685 -17.15 20.78 30.28
CA VAL A 685 -17.15 19.43 29.70
C VAL A 685 -17.93 19.48 28.40
N VAL A 686 -17.41 18.91 27.33
CA VAL A 686 -18.04 18.84 26.01
C VAL A 686 -18.14 17.39 25.59
N LEU A 687 -19.33 16.94 25.20
CA LEU A 687 -19.55 15.71 24.45
C LEU A 687 -19.71 16.08 22.98
N ASP A 688 -18.92 15.50 22.11
CA ASP A 688 -19.04 15.67 20.66
C ASP A 688 -19.31 14.33 19.98
N VAL A 689 -20.03 14.40 18.87
CA VAL A 689 -20.25 13.29 17.94
C VAL A 689 -20.04 13.77 16.52
N SER A 690 -19.53 12.89 15.67
CA SER A 690 -19.33 13.16 14.25
C SER A 690 -19.74 11.99 13.38
N MET A 691 -20.14 12.30 12.16
CA MET A 691 -20.37 11.34 11.09
C MET A 691 -19.81 11.93 9.80
N HIS A 692 -19.12 11.10 9.04
CA HIS A 692 -18.61 11.43 7.72
C HIS A 692 -18.98 10.31 6.73
N TRP A 693 -19.48 10.69 5.57
CA TRP A 693 -19.71 9.83 4.42
C TRP A 693 -19.03 10.41 3.18
N GLY A 694 -18.26 9.61 2.46
CA GLY A 694 -17.41 10.06 1.36
C GLY A 694 -15.95 9.68 1.59
N GLU A 695 -15.00 10.31 0.89
CA GLU A 695 -13.57 9.96 0.95
C GLU A 695 -12.76 11.01 1.73
#